data_AF-A0A8J5VRL8-F1
#
_entry.id   AF-A0A8J5VRL8-F1
#
_cell.length_a   1.000
_cell.length_b   1.000
_cell.length_c   1.000
_cell.angle_alpha   90.00
_cell.angle_beta   90.00
_cell.angle_gamma   90.00
#
_symmetry.space_group_name_H-M   'P 1'
#
loop_
_entity.id
_entity.type
_entity.pdbx_description
1 polymer ?
#
loop_
_entity_poly.entity_id
_entity_poly.type
_entity_poly.pdbx_seq_one_letter_code
_entity_poly.pdbx_strand_id
1 'polypeptide(L)'
;MGGAEEAPLVAANGHANGAAVEEKLDELRRLLGKADGDPLRIVGVGAGAWGSVFCALLQDAYGHLRDKVQVRIWRRPGRAVDRATAEHLFEVINAREDVLRRLIRRCAYLKYVEARLGDRTVYADEILKDGFCLNMIDTPLCPLKVVTNLQEAVWDADIVINGLPSTETRDVFGEIWRYWKERITAPIIISLAKGIEASLDPLPRIITPTQMISKATGVPLENILYLGGPNIASEIYNKEYANARICGADKWRKPLAKFLRQPHFIVWDNSDLITHEVMGGLKNVYAIGAGMVAALTNESATSKSVYFALCTSEMIYITHLLEEEPEKLAGPLLADTYVTLLKGRNAWYGQKLATGELTLEMGDSIKGKGTIQGVSAVNAFYELLSQDSLSVMHPEANKSVAPVEMCPILKALYKILIKRELPPDSILQAIRDETIEHHSGEEKDEVNLRSLRLLLLLHNIGKMIAFWVSAFGLLLCSSLSGVEGIGVNYGMIADNLPSPDKVIALYRASNITDVRLFHPDTTVLGALRGSGIGVVLGTLNEDLARLASDTSFAASWVQSYVQPFAGAVRFRYINAGNEVIPGDDASSVLPAMKNLEAALRAAGLTVPVTTAVATSVLGSSYPPSQGEFSEAALPTVAPIVSYLSSSGTPLLVNVYPYFAYSADPSSVPLDYALLSPSASAAVTDGGVAYTNMFDAILDAVHAAVEKTGGQGLEVVVSETGWPSGGGGAGASVENAAAYNNNLVRHVGRGTPRRPGKAVETYIFAMFNENQKPEGVEQNFGLFQPDMSEVYHVDFSAASS
;
A
#
# COMPACT_ATOMS: atom_id res chain seq x y z
N MET A 1 -22.60 -59.89 25.39
CA MET A 1 -23.59 -59.68 24.31
C MET A 1 -24.33 -58.42 24.69
N GLY A 2 -24.18 -57.25 24.08
CA GLY A 2 -23.80 -56.85 22.73
C GLY A 2 -24.50 -55.49 22.61
N GLY A 3 -23.79 -54.41 22.93
CA GLY A 3 -24.35 -53.06 23.05
C GLY A 3 -23.84 -52.18 21.90
N ALA A 4 -24.78 -51.44 21.33
CA ALA A 4 -24.72 -50.62 20.12
C ALA A 4 -23.41 -49.85 19.87
N GLU A 5 -22.91 -49.94 18.63
CA GLU A 5 -21.89 -49.06 18.05
C GLU A 5 -22.51 -47.71 17.67
N GLU A 6 -22.12 -46.62 18.35
CA GLU A 6 -22.14 -45.28 17.79
C GLU A 6 -20.79 -45.03 17.10
N ALA A 7 -20.82 -44.83 15.79
CA ALA A 7 -19.64 -44.50 14.99
C ALA A 7 -19.20 -43.04 15.23
N PRO A 8 -17.90 -42.73 15.39
CA PRO A 8 -17.44 -41.36 15.49
C PRO A 8 -17.38 -40.69 14.11
N LEU A 9 -18.05 -39.54 14.00
CA LEU A 9 -17.86 -38.53 12.96
C LEU A 9 -16.43 -37.97 13.01
N VAL A 10 -15.51 -38.52 12.21
CA VAL A 10 -14.24 -37.88 11.87
C VAL A 10 -13.94 -38.14 10.39
N ALA A 11 -13.44 -37.10 9.71
CA ALA A 11 -12.89 -37.06 8.35
C ALA A 11 -13.86 -36.64 7.23
N ALA A 12 -14.09 -35.32 7.11
CA ALA A 12 -14.44 -34.69 5.83
C ALA A 12 -13.82 -33.30 5.63
N ASN A 13 -13.44 -32.57 6.69
CA ASN A 13 -12.92 -31.19 6.58
C ASN A 13 -11.38 -31.06 6.49
N GLY A 14 -10.61 -32.15 6.49
CA GLY A 14 -9.14 -32.11 6.48
C GLY A 14 -8.49 -31.96 5.11
N HIS A 15 -9.12 -32.46 4.04
CA HIS A 15 -8.49 -32.49 2.70
C HIS A 15 -8.59 -31.17 1.94
N ALA A 16 -9.68 -30.39 2.13
CA ALA A 16 -9.86 -29.11 1.45
C ALA A 16 -8.85 -28.04 1.90
N ASN A 17 -8.45 -28.05 3.18
CA ASN A 17 -7.53 -27.06 3.72
C ASN A 17 -6.05 -27.39 3.40
N GLY A 18 -5.71 -28.68 3.28
CA GLY A 18 -4.36 -29.13 2.92
C GLY A 18 -3.99 -28.77 1.48
N ALA A 19 -4.91 -28.97 0.53
CA ALA A 19 -4.69 -28.63 -0.88
C ALA A 19 -4.40 -27.13 -1.09
N ALA A 20 -5.13 -26.26 -0.39
CA ALA A 20 -4.93 -24.81 -0.47
C ALA A 20 -3.61 -24.35 0.16
N VAL A 21 -3.13 -25.02 1.22
CA VAL A 21 -1.83 -24.72 1.85
C VAL A 21 -0.68 -25.16 0.94
N GLU A 22 -0.77 -26.35 0.34
CA GLU A 22 0.21 -26.87 -0.60
C GLU A 22 0.31 -26.01 -1.86
N GLU A 23 -0.82 -25.55 -2.41
CA GLU A 23 -0.86 -24.66 -3.57
C GLU A 23 -0.12 -23.33 -3.32
N LYS A 24 -0.32 -22.70 -2.15
CA LYS A 24 0.41 -21.48 -1.75
C LYS A 24 1.92 -21.71 -1.72
N LEU A 25 2.36 -22.87 -1.22
CA LEU A 25 3.78 -23.22 -1.16
C LEU A 25 4.35 -23.44 -2.57
N ASP A 26 3.62 -24.15 -3.43
CA ASP A 26 4.07 -24.44 -4.79
C ASP A 26 4.09 -23.19 -5.69
N GLU A 27 3.17 -22.24 -5.48
CA GLU A 27 3.23 -20.92 -6.12
C GLU A 27 4.53 -20.18 -5.76
N LEU A 28 4.88 -20.12 -4.47
CA LEU A 28 6.11 -19.45 -4.04
C LEU A 28 7.37 -20.18 -4.52
N ARG A 29 7.36 -21.52 -4.53
CA ARG A 29 8.45 -22.34 -5.09
C ARG A 29 8.66 -22.06 -6.58
N ARG A 30 7.58 -22.01 -7.37
CA ARG A 30 7.66 -21.67 -8.80
C ARG A 30 8.21 -20.27 -9.03
N LEU A 31 7.78 -19.29 -8.24
CA LEU A 31 8.30 -17.91 -8.33
C LEU A 31 9.81 -17.83 -8.05
N LEU A 32 10.33 -18.70 -7.18
CA LEU A 32 11.75 -18.85 -6.89
C LEU A 32 12.51 -19.74 -7.89
N GLY A 33 11.86 -20.21 -8.96
CA GLY A 33 12.46 -21.08 -9.96
C GLY A 33 12.82 -22.47 -9.44
N LYS A 34 12.15 -22.94 -8.37
CA LYS A 34 12.41 -24.25 -7.78
C LYS A 34 11.88 -25.38 -8.66
N ALA A 35 12.73 -26.37 -8.94
CA ALA A 35 12.35 -27.59 -9.62
C ALA A 35 11.53 -28.53 -8.71
N ASP A 36 10.82 -29.48 -9.32
CA ASP A 36 10.15 -30.55 -8.57
C ASP A 36 11.18 -31.37 -7.78
N GLY A 37 10.94 -31.53 -6.48
CA GLY A 37 11.88 -32.16 -5.55
C GLY A 37 12.92 -31.23 -4.91
N ASP A 38 13.08 -29.97 -5.34
CA ASP A 38 13.91 -28.99 -4.61
C ASP A 38 13.06 -28.25 -3.57
N PRO A 39 13.31 -28.43 -2.26
CA PRO A 39 12.50 -27.79 -1.23
C PRO A 39 12.81 -26.28 -1.13
N LEU A 40 11.80 -25.53 -0.71
CA LEU A 40 11.95 -24.17 -0.21
C LEU A 40 12.64 -24.20 1.16
N ARG A 41 13.81 -23.57 1.29
CA ARG A 41 14.62 -23.55 2.51
C ARG A 41 14.46 -22.21 3.22
N ILE A 42 13.83 -22.24 4.39
CA ILE A 42 13.55 -21.06 5.21
C ILE A 42 14.41 -21.15 6.49
N VAL A 43 15.15 -20.08 6.78
CA VAL A 43 15.90 -19.95 8.03
C VAL A 43 15.44 -18.75 8.84
N GLY A 44 15.15 -18.96 10.13
CA GLY A 44 15.07 -17.86 11.10
C GLY A 44 16.43 -17.54 11.69
N VAL A 45 16.87 -16.30 11.60
CA VAL A 45 18.09 -15.80 12.25
C VAL A 45 17.65 -15.02 13.49
N GLY A 46 17.90 -15.59 14.68
CA GLY A 46 17.52 -14.99 15.95
C GLY A 46 16.36 -15.71 16.63
N ALA A 47 16.68 -16.44 17.71
CA ALA A 47 15.71 -17.19 18.52
C ALA A 47 15.13 -16.38 19.69
N GLY A 48 14.80 -15.12 19.44
CA GLY A 48 13.97 -14.31 20.33
C GLY A 48 12.52 -14.80 20.35
N ALA A 49 11.66 -14.13 21.12
CA ALA A 49 10.23 -14.45 21.19
C ALA A 49 9.61 -14.49 19.78
N TRP A 50 9.77 -13.40 19.03
CA TRP A 50 9.13 -13.23 17.74
C TRP A 50 9.75 -14.09 16.64
N GLY A 51 11.08 -14.17 16.53
CA GLY A 51 11.75 -15.07 15.58
C GLY A 51 11.42 -16.54 15.80
N SER A 52 11.31 -16.98 17.06
CA SER A 52 10.92 -18.37 17.40
C SER A 52 9.46 -18.65 17.03
N VAL A 53 8.55 -17.75 17.38
CA VAL A 53 7.11 -17.88 17.04
C VAL A 53 6.92 -17.88 15.53
N PHE A 54 7.57 -16.98 14.81
CA PHE A 54 7.40 -16.90 13.36
C PHE A 54 7.88 -18.19 12.66
N CYS A 55 9.03 -18.74 13.08
CA CYS A 55 9.47 -20.05 12.59
C CYS A 55 8.51 -21.17 12.99
N ALA A 56 7.96 -21.13 14.20
CA ALA A 56 6.99 -22.12 14.67
C ALA A 56 5.67 -22.06 13.90
N LEU A 57 5.19 -20.88 13.53
CA LEU A 57 4.00 -20.70 12.68
C LEU A 57 4.22 -21.31 11.28
N LEU A 58 5.40 -21.10 10.68
CA LEU A 58 5.73 -21.70 9.39
C LEU A 58 5.89 -23.22 9.50
N GLN A 59 6.52 -23.70 10.58
CA GLN A 59 6.69 -25.12 10.85
C GLN A 59 5.35 -25.82 11.12
N ASP A 60 4.42 -25.17 11.82
CA ASP A 60 3.08 -25.71 12.08
C ASP A 60 2.25 -25.76 10.79
N ALA A 61 2.25 -24.67 10.02
CA ALA A 61 1.48 -24.57 8.78
C ALA A 61 2.00 -25.50 7.68
N TYR A 62 3.32 -25.56 7.46
CA TYR A 62 3.89 -26.21 6.27
C TYR A 62 4.79 -27.41 6.59
N GLY A 63 5.18 -27.62 7.84
CA GLY A 63 6.20 -28.61 8.21
C GLY A 63 5.81 -30.08 8.02
N HIS A 64 4.56 -30.35 7.65
CA HIS A 64 4.11 -31.67 7.21
C HIS A 64 4.51 -31.97 5.74
N LEU A 65 4.77 -30.95 4.92
CA LEU A 65 5.22 -31.04 3.51
C LEU A 65 6.75 -31.06 3.40
N ARG A 66 7.41 -31.98 4.10
CA ARG A 66 8.88 -31.98 4.31
C ARG A 66 9.72 -32.05 3.03
N ASP A 67 9.17 -32.64 1.97
CA ASP A 67 9.84 -32.75 0.67
C ASP A 67 9.77 -31.45 -0.14
N LYS A 68 8.86 -30.53 0.23
CA LYS A 68 8.63 -29.24 -0.44
C LYS A 68 9.14 -28.04 0.35
N VAL A 69 9.26 -28.15 1.68
CA VAL A 69 9.76 -27.05 2.52
C VAL A 69 10.57 -27.56 3.70
N GLN A 70 11.61 -26.81 4.06
CA GLN A 70 12.41 -27.03 5.24
C GLN A 70 12.53 -25.73 6.02
N VAL A 71 12.05 -25.74 7.27
CA VAL A 71 12.18 -24.62 8.20
C VAL A 71 13.24 -24.97 9.24
N ARG A 72 14.20 -24.07 9.43
CA ARG A 72 15.21 -24.17 10.49
C ARG A 72 15.39 -22.83 11.18
N ILE A 73 15.91 -22.84 12.40
CA ILE A 73 16.18 -21.63 13.16
C ILE A 73 17.62 -21.64 13.68
N TRP A 74 18.32 -20.54 13.48
CA TRP A 74 19.63 -20.31 14.01
C TRP A 74 19.57 -19.64 15.38
N ARG A 75 20.39 -20.17 16.30
CA ARG A 75 20.64 -19.59 17.62
C ARG A 75 22.09 -19.76 18.01
N ARG A 76 22.69 -18.74 18.62
CA ARG A 76 24.00 -18.85 19.27
C ARG A 76 23.98 -19.95 20.36
N PRO A 77 24.95 -20.88 20.38
CA PRO A 77 25.04 -21.92 21.39
C PRO A 77 25.47 -21.36 22.75
N GLY A 78 25.33 -22.16 23.80
CA GLY A 78 26.03 -21.94 25.08
C GLY A 78 25.32 -21.04 26.09
N ARG A 79 24.12 -20.51 25.78
CA ARG A 79 23.31 -19.80 26.78
C ARG A 79 22.65 -20.81 27.73
N ALA A 80 23.21 -20.99 28.92
CA ALA A 80 22.63 -21.83 29.97
C ALA A 80 21.26 -21.30 30.43
N VAL A 81 20.37 -22.22 30.77
CA VAL A 81 19.10 -21.94 31.46
C VAL A 81 19.39 -21.96 32.96
N ASP A 82 19.07 -20.88 33.66
CA ASP A 82 19.26 -20.85 35.12
C ASP A 82 18.27 -21.78 35.85
N ARG A 83 18.59 -22.09 37.10
CA ARG A 83 17.82 -23.07 37.89
C ARG A 83 16.36 -22.67 38.08
N ALA A 84 16.08 -21.40 38.40
CA ALA A 84 14.72 -20.92 38.60
C ALA A 84 13.89 -21.08 37.31
N THR A 85 14.52 -20.78 36.18
CA THR A 85 13.93 -20.96 34.86
C THR A 85 13.70 -22.43 34.52
N ALA A 86 14.63 -23.32 34.90
CA ALA A 86 14.49 -24.76 34.70
C ALA A 86 13.39 -25.38 35.58
N GLU A 87 13.28 -24.94 36.84
CA GLU A 87 12.20 -25.31 37.76
C GLU A 87 10.84 -24.88 37.21
N HIS A 88 10.72 -23.62 36.77
CA HIS A 88 9.49 -23.10 36.14
C HIS A 88 9.13 -23.85 34.86
N LEU A 89 10.12 -24.12 34.00
CA LEU A 89 9.92 -24.90 32.77
C LEU A 89 9.41 -26.32 33.08
N PHE A 90 9.92 -26.95 34.14
CA PHE A 90 9.41 -28.25 34.59
C PHE A 90 7.93 -28.16 35.00
N GLU A 91 7.52 -27.12 35.72
CA GLU A 91 6.11 -26.90 36.08
C GLU A 91 5.23 -26.73 34.83
N VAL A 92 5.66 -25.90 33.88
CA VAL A 92 4.95 -25.70 32.60
C VAL A 92 4.78 -27.01 31.83
N ILE A 93 5.83 -27.85 31.78
CA ILE A 93 5.78 -29.17 31.12
C ILE A 93 4.73 -30.07 31.77
N ASN A 94 4.70 -30.14 33.11
CA ASN A 94 3.78 -31.03 33.81
C ASN A 94 2.34 -30.50 33.85
N ALA A 95 2.15 -29.19 33.69
CA ALA A 95 0.82 -28.59 33.57
C ALA A 95 0.15 -28.88 32.22
N ARG A 96 0.89 -29.34 31.19
CA ARG A 96 0.38 -29.59 29.84
C ARG A 96 0.58 -31.04 29.41
N GLU A 97 -0.51 -31.81 29.43
CA GLU A 97 -0.49 -33.26 29.17
C GLU A 97 0.08 -33.63 27.78
N ASP A 98 -0.23 -32.85 26.75
CA ASP A 98 0.25 -33.04 25.38
C ASP A 98 1.76 -32.86 25.27
N VAL A 99 2.31 -31.81 25.93
CA VAL A 99 3.74 -31.51 25.99
C VAL A 99 4.48 -32.60 26.76
N LEU A 100 3.96 -32.98 27.93
CA LEU A 100 4.53 -34.05 28.75
C LEU A 100 4.63 -35.37 27.96
N ARG A 101 3.51 -35.80 27.34
CA ARG A 101 3.48 -37.02 26.52
C ARG A 101 4.46 -36.96 25.35
N ARG A 102 4.57 -35.80 24.69
CA ARG A 102 5.54 -35.58 23.58
C ARG A 102 6.98 -35.78 24.05
N LEU A 103 7.36 -35.19 25.17
CA LEU A 103 8.73 -35.26 25.71
C LEU A 103 9.06 -36.66 26.23
N ILE A 104 8.11 -37.37 26.85
CA ILE A 104 8.30 -38.77 27.27
C ILE A 104 8.54 -39.66 26.05
N ARG A 105 7.71 -39.54 24.99
CA ARG A 105 7.86 -40.34 23.76
C ARG A 105 9.21 -40.11 23.06
N ARG A 106 9.79 -38.92 23.20
CA ARG A 106 11.11 -38.57 22.63
C ARG A 106 12.28 -38.84 23.59
N CYS A 107 12.04 -39.46 24.74
CA CYS A 107 13.04 -39.66 25.80
C CYS A 107 13.72 -38.35 26.27
N ALA A 108 13.03 -37.21 26.13
CA ALA A 108 13.56 -35.89 26.47
C ALA A 108 13.12 -35.40 27.86
N TYR A 109 12.11 -36.03 28.48
CA TYR A 109 11.57 -35.60 29.78
C TYR A 109 12.60 -35.71 30.92
N LEU A 110 13.40 -36.77 30.96
CA LEU A 110 14.40 -37.01 32.02
C LEU A 110 15.37 -35.84 32.17
N LYS A 111 15.81 -35.25 31.06
CA LYS A 111 16.66 -34.06 31.04
C LYS A 111 16.08 -32.90 31.88
N TYR A 112 14.77 -32.71 31.85
CA TYR A 112 14.11 -31.63 32.58
C TYR A 112 13.96 -31.96 34.08
N VAL A 113 13.86 -33.23 34.43
CA VAL A 113 13.94 -33.69 35.83
C VAL A 113 15.33 -33.40 36.39
N GLU A 114 16.38 -33.84 35.68
CA GLU A 114 17.78 -33.60 36.06
C GLU A 114 18.09 -32.10 36.17
N ALA A 115 17.57 -31.30 35.22
CA ALA A 115 17.74 -29.84 35.23
C ALA A 115 17.09 -29.16 36.44
N ARG A 116 15.88 -29.61 36.82
CA ARG A 116 15.19 -29.14 38.03
C ARG A 116 15.97 -29.47 39.30
N LEU A 117 16.54 -30.67 39.37
CA LEU A 117 17.32 -31.12 40.54
C LEU A 117 18.69 -30.44 40.63
N GLY A 118 19.16 -29.83 39.52
CA GLY A 118 20.48 -29.21 39.42
C GLY A 118 21.58 -30.18 38.97
N ASP A 119 21.22 -31.42 38.64
CA ASP A 119 22.14 -32.48 38.21
C ASP A 119 22.61 -32.29 36.76
N ARG A 120 21.88 -31.49 35.98
CA ARG A 120 22.20 -31.17 34.59
C ARG A 120 21.96 -29.71 34.27
N THR A 121 22.91 -29.07 33.58
CA THR A 121 22.64 -27.79 32.92
C THR A 121 21.98 -28.04 31.57
N VAL A 122 20.85 -27.38 31.31
CA VAL A 122 20.22 -27.36 29.99
C VAL A 122 20.51 -26.05 29.29
N TYR A 123 20.73 -26.11 27.98
CA TYR A 123 21.01 -24.94 27.17
C TYR A 123 19.81 -24.49 26.37
N ALA A 124 19.81 -23.20 26.05
CA ALA A 124 18.67 -22.55 25.43
C ALA A 124 18.39 -23.03 23.99
N ASP A 125 19.39 -23.55 23.28
CA ASP A 125 19.22 -24.23 22.00
C ASP A 125 18.62 -25.64 22.16
N GLU A 126 18.96 -26.36 23.25
CA GLU A 126 18.37 -27.66 23.56
C GLU A 126 16.87 -27.55 23.85
N ILE A 127 16.46 -26.60 24.69
CA ILE A 127 15.04 -26.44 25.02
C ILE A 127 14.24 -25.95 23.80
N LEU A 128 14.86 -25.20 22.89
CA LEU A 128 14.22 -24.74 21.66
C LEU A 128 13.96 -25.88 20.68
N LYS A 129 14.86 -26.87 20.60
CA LYS A 129 14.63 -28.12 19.85
C LYS A 129 13.40 -28.87 20.37
N ASP A 130 13.16 -28.77 21.67
CA ASP A 130 12.02 -29.41 22.35
C ASP A 130 10.75 -28.56 22.34
N GLY A 131 10.80 -27.36 21.75
CA GLY A 131 9.66 -26.46 21.59
C GLY A 131 9.52 -25.43 22.71
N PHE A 132 10.61 -24.95 23.31
CA PHE A 132 10.56 -23.89 24.33
C PHE A 132 11.47 -22.71 23.98
N CYS A 133 10.92 -21.50 24.05
CA CYS A 133 11.69 -20.27 23.88
C CYS A 133 11.93 -19.63 25.24
N LEU A 134 13.19 -19.31 25.57
CA LEU A 134 13.56 -18.65 26.84
C LEU A 134 12.78 -17.36 27.12
N ASN A 135 12.39 -16.62 26.09
CA ASN A 135 11.67 -15.36 26.25
C ASN A 135 10.15 -15.55 26.35
N MET A 136 9.66 -16.80 26.28
CA MET A 136 8.24 -17.18 26.26
C MET A 136 8.02 -18.58 26.87
N ILE A 137 8.53 -18.81 28.08
CA ILE A 137 8.56 -20.16 28.67
C ILE A 137 7.15 -20.72 28.91
N ASP A 138 6.19 -19.85 29.22
CA ASP A 138 4.79 -20.22 29.47
C ASP A 138 4.02 -20.64 28.21
N THR A 139 4.62 -20.44 27.03
CA THR A 139 4.01 -20.72 25.72
C THR A 139 4.82 -21.79 24.99
N PRO A 140 4.54 -23.09 25.22
CA PRO A 140 5.20 -24.18 24.52
C PRO A 140 4.91 -24.13 23.02
N LEU A 141 5.98 -24.14 22.23
CA LEU A 141 5.95 -24.15 20.77
C LEU A 141 5.97 -25.58 20.21
N CYS A 142 5.83 -25.67 18.89
CA CYS A 142 6.15 -26.86 18.15
C CYS A 142 7.69 -27.05 18.14
N PRO A 143 8.19 -28.29 18.13
CA PRO A 143 9.64 -28.56 18.05
C PRO A 143 10.23 -27.98 16.77
N LEU A 144 11.35 -27.25 16.88
CA LEU A 144 12.02 -26.62 15.75
C LEU A 144 13.34 -27.34 15.40
N LYS A 145 13.73 -27.29 14.13
CA LYS A 145 15.09 -27.68 13.70
C LYS A 145 16.07 -26.54 14.04
N VAL A 146 16.78 -26.68 15.15
CA VAL A 146 17.74 -25.68 15.63
C VAL A 146 19.14 -25.96 15.09
N VAL A 147 19.75 -24.95 14.48
CA VAL A 147 21.13 -24.96 13.97
C VAL A 147 21.96 -23.94 14.77
N THR A 148 23.17 -24.32 15.18
CA THR A 148 24.04 -23.44 16.01
C THR A 148 25.20 -22.83 15.22
N ASN A 149 25.54 -23.41 14.07
CA ASN A 149 26.49 -22.82 13.13
C ASN A 149 25.78 -21.85 12.17
N LEU A 150 26.23 -20.60 12.11
CA LEU A 150 25.57 -19.56 11.30
C LEU A 150 25.69 -19.83 9.80
N GLN A 151 26.87 -20.23 9.32
CA GLN A 151 27.12 -20.55 7.92
C GLN A 151 26.21 -21.67 7.43
N GLU A 152 26.15 -22.80 8.17
CA GLU A 152 25.25 -23.93 7.87
C GLU A 152 23.78 -23.47 7.79
N ALA A 153 23.39 -22.55 8.69
CA ALA A 153 22.01 -22.10 8.76
C ALA A 153 21.60 -21.22 7.57
N VAL A 154 22.50 -20.42 6.99
CA VAL A 154 22.16 -19.38 5.99
C VAL A 154 22.69 -19.64 4.58
N TRP A 155 23.60 -20.61 4.40
CA TRP A 155 24.29 -20.83 3.12
C TRP A 155 23.34 -21.13 1.96
N ASP A 156 22.46 -22.12 2.13
CA ASP A 156 21.50 -22.58 1.12
C ASP A 156 20.08 -22.04 1.37
N ALA A 157 19.93 -21.01 2.19
CA ALA A 157 18.61 -20.44 2.48
C ALA A 157 18.05 -19.68 1.27
N ASP A 158 16.78 -19.91 0.94
CA ASP A 158 16.03 -19.15 -0.06
C ASP A 158 15.35 -17.94 0.60
N ILE A 159 14.79 -18.15 1.79
CA ILE A 159 14.15 -17.12 2.62
C ILE A 159 14.83 -17.05 3.99
N VAL A 160 15.19 -15.83 4.40
CA VAL A 160 15.84 -15.54 5.67
C VAL A 160 14.93 -14.64 6.50
N ILE A 161 14.48 -15.12 7.66
CA ILE A 161 13.69 -14.31 8.59
C ILE A 161 14.66 -13.66 9.58
N ASN A 162 14.77 -12.33 9.56
CA ASN A 162 15.52 -11.60 10.57
C ASN A 162 14.65 -11.43 11.83
N GLY A 163 14.87 -12.28 12.83
CA GLY A 163 14.27 -12.22 14.16
C GLY A 163 15.16 -11.54 15.22
N LEU A 164 16.25 -10.88 14.81
CA LEU A 164 17.17 -10.17 15.69
C LEU A 164 16.60 -8.80 16.10
N PRO A 165 17.02 -8.23 17.24
CA PRO A 165 16.84 -6.81 17.49
C PRO A 165 17.65 -5.98 16.46
N SER A 166 17.22 -4.74 16.22
CA SER A 166 17.91 -3.81 15.30
C SER A 166 19.38 -3.63 15.67
N THR A 167 19.69 -3.56 16.97
CA THR A 167 21.04 -3.38 17.52
C THR A 167 22.01 -4.51 17.21
N GLU A 168 21.53 -5.72 16.93
CA GLU A 168 22.37 -6.87 16.55
C GLU A 168 22.32 -7.15 15.04
N THR A 169 21.40 -6.51 14.31
CA THR A 169 21.13 -6.82 12.91
C THR A 169 22.36 -6.53 12.06
N ARG A 170 23.04 -5.40 12.25
CA ARG A 170 24.26 -5.04 11.49
C ARG A 170 25.37 -6.08 11.64
N ASP A 171 25.71 -6.45 12.88
CA ASP A 171 26.85 -7.33 13.15
C ASP A 171 26.62 -8.74 12.61
N VAL A 172 25.43 -9.31 12.86
CA VAL A 172 25.11 -10.66 12.41
C VAL A 172 24.99 -10.72 10.88
N PHE A 173 24.33 -9.75 10.24
CA PHE A 173 24.24 -9.73 8.79
C PHE A 173 25.59 -9.41 8.12
N GLY A 174 26.47 -8.65 8.77
CA GLY A 174 27.86 -8.46 8.34
C GLY A 174 28.70 -9.74 8.43
N GLU A 175 28.41 -10.63 9.38
CA GLU A 175 28.99 -11.98 9.43
C GLU A 175 28.43 -12.86 8.29
N ILE A 176 27.10 -12.82 8.07
CA ILE A 176 26.42 -13.56 7.01
C ILE A 176 26.96 -13.20 5.61
N TRP A 177 27.23 -11.92 5.37
CA TRP A 177 27.85 -11.43 4.13
C TRP A 177 29.11 -12.19 3.73
N ARG A 178 29.94 -12.58 4.71
CA ARG A 178 31.20 -13.31 4.46
C ARG A 178 30.96 -14.64 3.76
N TYR A 179 29.77 -15.22 3.92
CA TYR A 179 29.35 -16.44 3.25
C TYR A 179 28.59 -16.11 1.95
N TRP A 180 27.67 -15.14 1.98
CA TRP A 180 26.83 -14.83 0.83
C TRP A 180 27.56 -14.18 -0.35
N LYS A 181 28.71 -13.53 -0.13
CA LYS A 181 29.53 -13.00 -1.23
C LYS A 181 29.98 -14.08 -2.24
N GLU A 182 29.94 -15.36 -1.85
CA GLU A 182 30.28 -16.51 -2.69
C GLU A 182 29.06 -17.16 -3.35
N ARG A 183 27.83 -16.70 -3.03
CA ARG A 183 26.59 -17.22 -3.62
C ARG A 183 26.34 -16.59 -4.99
N ILE A 184 25.76 -17.40 -5.89
CA ILE A 184 25.27 -16.94 -7.20
C ILE A 184 23.96 -16.17 -7.04
N THR A 185 23.09 -16.60 -6.13
CA THR A 185 21.75 -16.02 -5.93
C THR A 185 21.60 -15.40 -4.54
N ALA A 186 21.04 -14.18 -4.51
CA ALA A 186 20.69 -13.49 -3.28
C ALA A 186 19.39 -14.07 -2.68
N PRO A 187 19.32 -14.30 -1.35
CA PRO A 187 18.09 -14.75 -0.70
C PRO A 187 17.07 -13.61 -0.59
N ILE A 188 15.83 -13.98 -0.33
CA ILE A 188 14.79 -13.05 0.13
C ILE A 188 14.89 -12.92 1.65
N ILE A 189 14.78 -11.70 2.17
CA ILE A 189 14.89 -11.43 3.60
C ILE A 189 13.58 -10.83 4.11
N ILE A 190 13.00 -11.39 5.17
CA ILE A 190 11.85 -10.81 5.86
C ILE A 190 12.31 -10.36 7.24
N SER A 191 12.38 -9.04 7.43
CA SER A 191 12.81 -8.42 8.67
C SER A 191 11.67 -8.22 9.65
N LEU A 192 11.82 -8.79 10.85
CA LEU A 192 10.94 -8.57 11.98
C LEU A 192 11.55 -7.55 12.98
N ALA A 193 12.74 -7.05 12.68
CA ALA A 193 13.49 -6.16 13.55
C ALA A 193 12.79 -4.80 13.66
N LYS A 194 12.68 -4.32 14.90
CA LYS A 194 12.09 -3.02 15.24
C LYS A 194 13.19 -2.13 15.83
N GLY A 195 13.18 -0.85 15.48
CA GLY A 195 14.18 0.14 15.90
C GLY A 195 14.86 0.79 14.70
N ILE A 196 15.57 1.89 14.93
CA ILE A 196 16.25 2.68 13.91
C ILE A 196 17.62 3.13 14.42
N GLU A 197 18.48 3.56 13.50
CA GLU A 197 19.68 4.33 13.81
C GLU A 197 19.61 5.72 13.15
N ALA A 198 20.34 6.69 13.68
CA ALA A 198 20.54 7.98 13.04
C ALA A 198 21.90 8.01 12.34
N SER A 199 21.93 8.55 11.12
CA SER A 199 23.15 8.84 10.37
C SER A 199 23.14 10.33 10.04
N LEU A 200 24.05 11.09 10.64
CA LEU A 200 24.10 12.54 10.45
C LEU A 200 24.89 12.94 9.18
N ASP A 201 25.82 12.08 8.74
CA ASP A 201 26.65 12.33 7.56
C ASP A 201 26.26 11.44 6.34
N PRO A 202 26.47 11.93 5.09
CA PRO A 202 26.70 13.34 4.74
C PRO A 202 25.44 14.21 4.85
N LEU A 203 24.27 13.58 5.03
CA LEU A 203 22.98 14.21 5.27
C LEU A 203 22.25 13.46 6.40
N PRO A 204 21.61 14.19 7.34
CA PRO A 204 20.81 13.59 8.40
C PRO A 204 19.67 12.73 7.88
N ARG A 205 19.66 11.46 8.29
CA ARG A 205 18.62 10.49 7.96
C ARG A 205 18.53 9.38 9.00
N ILE A 206 17.39 8.73 9.05
CA ILE A 206 17.26 7.43 9.70
C ILE A 206 17.88 6.33 8.83
N ILE A 207 18.44 5.33 9.48
CA ILE A 207 18.76 4.05 8.86
C ILE A 207 17.76 3.04 9.43
N THR A 208 16.91 2.50 8.55
CA THR A 208 15.93 1.48 8.91
C THR A 208 16.54 0.08 8.91
N PRO A 209 15.96 -0.91 9.63
CA PRO A 209 16.46 -2.28 9.64
C PRO A 209 16.66 -2.89 8.25
N THR A 210 15.74 -2.67 7.29
CA THR A 210 15.93 -3.14 5.91
C THR A 210 17.19 -2.54 5.25
N GLN A 211 17.43 -1.24 5.44
CA GLN A 211 18.64 -0.56 4.96
C GLN A 211 19.91 -1.05 5.68
N MET A 212 19.84 -1.38 6.97
CA MET A 212 20.97 -1.98 7.69
C MET A 212 21.37 -3.32 7.08
N ILE A 213 20.37 -4.17 6.79
CA ILE A 213 20.59 -5.48 6.16
C ILE A 213 21.19 -5.31 4.78
N SER A 214 20.62 -4.44 3.94
CA SER A 214 21.12 -4.19 2.58
C SER A 214 22.58 -3.71 2.60
N LYS A 215 22.90 -2.71 3.44
CA LYS A 215 24.27 -2.20 3.58
C LYS A 215 25.25 -3.25 4.11
N ALA A 216 24.83 -4.10 5.04
CA ALA A 216 25.68 -5.12 5.65
C ALA A 216 25.96 -6.29 4.70
N THR A 217 25.03 -6.59 3.77
CA THR A 217 25.09 -7.81 2.93
C THR A 217 25.22 -7.59 1.44
N GLY A 218 25.04 -6.36 0.95
CA GLY A 218 24.90 -6.10 -0.47
C GLY A 218 23.64 -6.69 -1.10
N VAL A 219 22.73 -7.30 -0.34
CA VAL A 219 21.46 -7.80 -0.86
C VAL A 219 20.62 -6.59 -1.30
N PRO A 220 20.09 -6.60 -2.55
CA PRO A 220 19.25 -5.52 -3.05
C PRO A 220 18.04 -5.27 -2.15
N LEU A 221 17.69 -3.99 -1.92
CA LEU A 221 16.52 -3.63 -1.12
C LEU A 221 15.22 -4.25 -1.66
N GLU A 222 15.13 -4.47 -2.98
CA GLU A 222 13.98 -5.16 -3.59
C GLU A 222 13.75 -6.56 -3.02
N ASN A 223 14.80 -7.24 -2.51
CA ASN A 223 14.71 -8.59 -1.92
C ASN A 223 14.52 -8.56 -0.39
N ILE A 224 14.40 -7.38 0.22
CA ILE A 224 14.29 -7.22 1.66
C ILE A 224 12.94 -6.62 1.99
N LEU A 225 12.18 -7.34 2.82
CA LEU A 225 10.85 -6.96 3.28
C LEU A 225 10.87 -6.68 4.77
N TYR A 226 9.91 -5.90 5.24
CA TYR A 226 9.60 -5.70 6.65
C TYR A 226 8.27 -6.36 6.99
N LEU A 227 8.15 -6.97 8.16
CA LEU A 227 6.89 -7.49 8.68
C LEU A 227 6.61 -6.93 10.09
N GLY A 228 5.56 -6.13 10.19
CA GLY A 228 5.12 -5.46 11.42
C GLY A 228 3.64 -5.62 11.72
N GLY A 229 3.13 -4.88 12.71
CA GLY A 229 1.71 -4.87 13.10
C GLY A 229 1.46 -5.28 14.55
N PRO A 230 0.21 -5.13 15.04
CA PRO A 230 -0.24 -5.40 16.42
C PRO A 230 -0.12 -6.87 16.78
N ASN A 231 1.11 -7.27 17.08
CA ASN A 231 1.49 -8.67 17.14
C ASN A 231 2.25 -8.96 18.43
N ILE A 232 1.61 -9.65 19.37
CA ILE A 232 2.25 -10.22 20.56
C ILE A 232 2.58 -11.69 20.29
N ALA A 233 3.85 -12.04 20.42
CA ALA A 233 4.39 -13.35 20.07
C ALA A 233 3.64 -14.54 20.71
N SER A 234 3.44 -14.49 22.03
CA SER A 234 2.72 -15.55 22.76
C SER A 234 1.25 -15.66 22.38
N GLU A 235 0.58 -14.52 22.19
CA GLU A 235 -0.84 -14.49 21.87
C GLU A 235 -1.09 -15.06 20.46
N ILE A 236 -0.23 -14.71 19.51
CA ILE A 236 -0.33 -15.24 18.13
C ILE A 236 -0.12 -16.74 18.08
N TYR A 237 0.86 -17.26 18.84
CA TYR A 237 1.05 -18.71 18.90
C TYR A 237 -0.13 -19.42 19.60
N ASN A 238 -0.78 -18.75 20.54
CA ASN A 238 -2.02 -19.22 21.18
C ASN A 238 -3.27 -19.01 20.30
N LYS A 239 -3.10 -18.62 19.02
CA LYS A 239 -4.18 -18.45 18.03
C LYS A 239 -5.12 -17.27 18.31
N GLU A 240 -4.65 -16.28 19.05
CA GLU A 240 -5.32 -14.98 19.09
C GLU A 240 -5.24 -14.29 17.72
N TYR A 241 -6.23 -13.45 17.42
CA TYR A 241 -6.32 -12.78 16.12
C TYR A 241 -5.27 -11.68 15.98
N ALA A 242 -4.45 -11.81 14.96
CA ALA A 242 -3.42 -10.85 14.61
C ALA A 242 -3.56 -10.34 13.18
N ASN A 243 -3.17 -9.07 12.99
CA ASN A 243 -3.30 -8.35 11.74
C ASN A 243 -1.96 -7.69 11.39
N ALA A 244 -1.11 -8.41 10.67
CA ALA A 244 0.22 -7.96 10.29
C ALA A 244 0.24 -7.22 8.96
N ARG A 245 1.30 -6.45 8.75
CA ARG A 245 1.64 -5.78 7.48
C ARG A 245 2.98 -6.27 6.99
N ILE A 246 3.07 -6.67 5.72
CA ILE A 246 4.33 -6.93 5.02
C ILE A 246 4.59 -5.80 4.03
N CYS A 247 5.76 -5.18 4.14
CA CYS A 247 6.18 -4.04 3.33
C CYS A 247 7.48 -4.34 2.58
N GLY A 248 7.66 -3.74 1.40
CA GLY A 248 8.78 -4.01 0.50
C GLY A 248 8.32 -4.08 -0.97
N ALA A 249 9.22 -4.52 -1.86
CA ALA A 249 8.92 -4.53 -3.29
C ALA A 249 7.79 -5.50 -3.67
N ASP A 250 6.92 -5.07 -4.58
CA ASP A 250 5.73 -5.79 -5.05
C ASP A 250 6.01 -7.23 -5.49
N LYS A 251 7.15 -7.44 -6.15
CA LYS A 251 7.65 -8.74 -6.60
C LYS A 251 7.58 -9.82 -5.52
N TRP A 252 7.92 -9.48 -4.29
CA TRP A 252 7.92 -10.43 -3.17
C TRP A 252 6.80 -10.17 -2.18
N ARG A 253 6.39 -8.90 -2.01
CA ARG A 253 5.44 -8.47 -1.00
C ARG A 253 4.09 -9.18 -1.13
N LYS A 254 3.49 -9.20 -2.32
CA LYS A 254 2.16 -9.80 -2.55
C LYS A 254 2.19 -11.34 -2.43
N PRO A 255 3.13 -12.07 -3.08
CA PRO A 255 3.22 -13.52 -2.93
C PRO A 255 3.50 -13.95 -1.49
N LEU A 256 4.41 -13.25 -0.78
CA LEU A 256 4.72 -13.56 0.61
C LEU A 256 3.57 -13.21 1.55
N ALA A 257 2.79 -12.15 1.31
CA ALA A 257 1.57 -11.90 2.07
C ALA A 257 0.60 -13.10 1.99
N LYS A 258 0.39 -13.64 0.78
CA LYS A 258 -0.46 -14.83 0.57
C LYS A 258 0.09 -16.08 1.25
N PHE A 259 1.40 -16.31 1.14
CA PHE A 259 2.10 -17.42 1.80
C PHE A 259 2.04 -17.33 3.32
N LEU A 260 2.18 -16.14 3.90
CA LEU A 260 2.20 -15.97 5.35
C LEU A 260 0.81 -15.97 6.00
N ARG A 261 -0.27 -15.75 5.23
CA ARG A 261 -1.65 -15.72 5.75
C ARG A 261 -2.07 -17.08 6.32
N GLN A 262 -2.41 -17.07 7.61
CA GLN A 262 -3.00 -18.18 8.35
C GLN A 262 -4.34 -17.74 8.98
N PRO A 263 -5.23 -18.66 9.41
CA PRO A 263 -6.56 -18.30 9.92
C PRO A 263 -6.58 -17.27 11.06
N HIS A 264 -5.58 -17.30 11.94
CA HIS A 264 -5.45 -16.38 13.08
C HIS A 264 -4.33 -15.34 12.92
N PHE A 265 -3.55 -15.44 11.83
CA PHE A 265 -2.46 -14.52 11.53
C PHE A 265 -2.64 -13.99 10.11
N ILE A 266 -3.42 -12.91 9.99
CA ILE A 266 -3.72 -12.29 8.71
C ILE A 266 -2.62 -11.31 8.37
N VAL A 267 -2.03 -11.48 7.17
CA VAL A 267 -0.97 -10.62 6.66
C VAL A 267 -1.49 -9.84 5.46
N TRP A 268 -1.41 -8.52 5.52
CA TRP A 268 -1.73 -7.64 4.39
C TRP A 268 -0.47 -7.03 3.81
N ASP A 269 -0.43 -6.83 2.50
CA ASP A 269 0.66 -6.10 1.87
C ASP A 269 0.47 -4.59 2.03
N ASN A 270 1.56 -3.86 2.16
CA ASN A 270 1.58 -2.39 2.13
C ASN A 270 2.87 -1.86 1.48
N SER A 271 2.76 -0.87 0.58
CA SER A 271 3.89 -0.35 -0.19
C SER A 271 4.77 0.61 0.63
N ASP A 272 4.21 1.22 1.68
CA ASP A 272 4.91 2.17 2.54
C ASP A 272 5.78 1.44 3.57
N LEU A 273 7.01 1.14 3.17
CA LEU A 273 8.03 0.51 4.01
C LEU A 273 8.54 1.46 5.11
N ILE A 274 8.77 2.73 4.77
CA ILE A 274 9.46 3.68 5.65
C ILE A 274 8.60 4.02 6.86
N THR A 275 7.33 4.37 6.65
CA THR A 275 6.40 4.68 7.76
C THR A 275 6.28 3.50 8.70
N HIS A 276 6.20 2.27 8.19
CA HIS A 276 6.09 1.07 9.01
C HIS A 276 7.33 0.77 9.87
N GLU A 277 8.54 0.99 9.34
CA GLU A 277 9.78 0.82 10.10
C GLU A 277 9.97 1.96 11.13
N VAL A 278 9.65 3.20 10.74
CA VAL A 278 9.69 4.38 11.64
C VAL A 278 8.73 4.21 12.81
N MET A 279 7.48 3.87 12.53
CA MET A 279 6.46 3.59 13.54
C MET A 279 6.86 2.43 14.45
N GLY A 280 7.49 1.40 13.89
CA GLY A 280 8.06 0.28 14.65
C GLY A 280 9.14 0.72 15.65
N GLY A 281 9.90 1.77 15.34
CA GLY A 281 10.85 2.42 16.25
C GLY A 281 10.17 3.34 17.28
N LEU A 282 9.33 4.27 16.81
CA LEU A 282 8.67 5.28 17.65
C LEU A 282 7.78 4.66 18.73
N LYS A 283 7.07 3.57 18.43
CA LYS A 283 6.23 2.91 19.46
C LYS A 283 7.04 2.43 20.66
N ASN A 284 8.31 2.03 20.46
CA ASN A 284 9.19 1.61 21.55
C ASN A 284 9.65 2.81 22.40
N VAL A 285 9.83 3.98 21.77
CA VAL A 285 10.10 5.25 22.45
C VAL A 285 8.92 5.62 23.35
N TYR A 286 7.74 5.76 22.76
CA TYR A 286 6.54 6.21 23.48
C TYR A 286 6.01 5.17 24.47
N ALA A 287 6.28 3.88 24.27
CA ALA A 287 5.99 2.88 25.29
C ALA A 287 6.71 3.15 26.62
N ILE A 288 7.95 3.66 26.62
CA ILE A 288 8.66 4.01 27.85
C ILE A 288 7.90 5.12 28.60
N GLY A 289 7.52 6.20 27.91
CA GLY A 289 6.77 7.27 28.55
C GLY A 289 5.37 6.84 29.00
N ALA A 290 4.69 5.98 28.24
CA ALA A 290 3.40 5.40 28.65
C ALA A 290 3.51 4.61 29.96
N GLY A 291 4.60 3.85 30.14
CA GLY A 291 4.89 3.15 31.39
C GLY A 291 5.14 4.10 32.57
N MET A 292 5.84 5.20 32.34
CA MET A 292 6.05 6.24 33.36
C MET A 292 4.72 6.90 33.75
N VAL A 293 3.91 7.31 32.78
CA VAL A 293 2.57 7.89 33.02
C VAL A 293 1.68 6.92 33.78
N ALA A 294 1.66 5.64 33.39
CA ALA A 294 0.89 4.60 34.06
C ALA A 294 1.26 4.48 35.55
N ALA A 295 2.55 4.44 35.88
CA ALA A 295 3.02 4.42 37.27
C ALA A 295 2.63 5.69 38.05
N LEU A 296 2.93 6.87 37.49
CA LEU A 296 2.79 8.15 38.20
C LEU A 296 1.33 8.58 38.38
N THR A 297 0.43 8.09 37.52
CA THR A 297 -1.01 8.40 37.56
C THR A 297 -1.84 7.25 38.12
N ASN A 298 -1.19 6.24 38.71
CA ASN A 298 -1.84 5.06 39.27
C ASN A 298 -2.81 4.38 38.28
N GLU A 299 -2.31 4.10 37.08
CA GLU A 299 -3.02 3.42 35.99
C GLU A 299 -4.27 4.16 35.46
N SER A 300 -4.37 5.48 35.71
CA SER A 300 -5.45 6.34 35.21
C SER A 300 -5.68 6.15 33.71
N ALA A 301 -6.86 5.64 33.35
CA ALA A 301 -7.25 5.45 31.96
C ALA A 301 -7.26 6.80 31.21
N THR A 302 -7.77 7.85 31.84
CA THR A 302 -7.80 9.21 31.26
C THR A 302 -6.40 9.72 30.95
N SER A 303 -5.46 9.61 31.90
CA SER A 303 -4.09 10.10 31.70
C SER A 303 -3.34 9.31 30.63
N LYS A 304 -3.55 7.98 30.58
CA LYS A 304 -3.01 7.13 29.51
C LYS A 304 -3.60 7.47 28.15
N SER A 305 -4.89 7.77 28.06
CA SER A 305 -5.54 8.19 26.82
C SER A 305 -5.05 9.55 26.33
N VAL A 306 -4.85 10.52 27.23
CA VAL A 306 -4.24 11.81 26.89
C VAL A 306 -2.82 11.60 26.37
N TYR A 307 -1.99 10.84 27.10
CA TYR A 307 -0.63 10.52 26.64
C TYR A 307 -0.63 9.84 25.27
N PHE A 308 -1.55 8.88 25.06
CA PHE A 308 -1.70 8.18 23.79
C PHE A 308 -1.99 9.15 22.64
N ALA A 309 -2.94 10.07 22.82
CA ALA A 309 -3.29 11.07 21.80
C ALA A 309 -2.08 11.96 21.46
N LEU A 310 -1.39 12.49 22.47
CA LEU A 310 -0.24 13.39 22.27
C LEU A 310 0.93 12.66 21.61
N CYS A 311 1.24 11.42 22.02
CA CYS A 311 2.31 10.67 21.36
C CYS A 311 1.96 10.31 19.92
N THR A 312 0.69 10.03 19.61
CA THR A 312 0.27 9.77 18.23
C THR A 312 0.40 11.02 17.35
N SER A 313 0.15 12.22 17.89
CA SER A 313 0.40 13.47 17.18
C SER A 313 1.89 13.66 16.84
N GLU A 314 2.80 13.42 17.80
CA GLU A 314 4.24 13.47 17.50
C GLU A 314 4.65 12.40 16.48
N MET A 315 4.07 11.19 16.55
CA MET A 315 4.35 10.14 15.58
C MET A 315 3.95 10.55 14.16
N ILE A 316 2.74 11.12 13.99
CA ILE A 316 2.26 11.65 12.71
C ILE A 316 3.20 12.74 12.20
N TYR A 317 3.57 13.69 13.06
CA TYR A 317 4.50 14.76 12.70
C TYR A 317 5.85 14.22 12.21
N ILE A 318 6.44 13.29 12.96
CA ILE A 318 7.73 12.69 12.60
C ILE A 318 7.63 11.90 11.29
N THR A 319 6.55 11.16 11.04
CA THR A 319 6.40 10.42 9.77
C THR A 319 6.24 11.35 8.57
N HIS A 320 5.48 12.45 8.68
CA HIS A 320 5.35 13.46 7.61
C HIS A 320 6.64 14.26 7.36
N LEU A 321 7.49 14.37 8.38
CA LEU A 321 8.81 14.96 8.19
C LEU A 321 9.75 14.04 7.40
N LEU A 322 9.64 12.73 7.60
CA LEU A 322 10.56 11.73 7.06
C LEU A 322 10.11 11.12 5.72
N GLU A 323 8.82 11.15 5.41
CA GLU A 323 8.22 10.58 4.19
C GLU A 323 7.36 11.62 3.46
N GLU A 324 7.29 11.55 2.12
CA GLU A 324 6.49 12.51 1.34
C GLU A 324 5.00 12.20 1.38
N GLU A 325 4.65 10.91 1.26
CA GLU A 325 3.28 10.42 1.29
C GLU A 325 3.15 9.30 2.33
N PRO A 326 3.36 9.60 3.64
CA PRO A 326 3.22 8.59 4.68
C PRO A 326 1.80 8.04 4.68
N GLU A 327 1.65 6.73 4.87
CA GLU A 327 0.36 6.14 5.17
C GLU A 327 -0.26 6.84 6.37
N LYS A 328 -1.53 7.22 6.23
CA LYS A 328 -2.30 7.77 7.34
C LYS A 328 -2.15 6.86 8.56
N LEU A 329 -1.88 7.45 9.72
CA LEU A 329 -1.76 6.70 10.98
C LEU A 329 -3.13 6.15 11.40
N ALA A 330 -3.55 5.06 10.76
CA ALA A 330 -4.85 4.44 10.90
C ALA A 330 -4.70 2.92 10.95
N GLY A 331 -5.71 2.25 11.51
CA GLY A 331 -5.79 0.79 11.54
C GLY A 331 -4.57 0.13 12.22
N PRO A 332 -3.78 -0.72 11.53
CA PRO A 332 -2.75 -1.56 12.15
C PRO A 332 -1.58 -0.81 12.80
N LEU A 333 -1.11 0.30 12.24
CA LEU A 333 0.03 1.04 12.81
C LEU A 333 -0.32 1.64 14.17
N LEU A 334 -1.51 2.22 14.27
CA LEU A 334 -2.05 2.74 15.52
C LEU A 334 -2.36 1.61 16.52
N ALA A 335 -2.92 0.50 16.05
CA ALA A 335 -3.16 -0.69 16.89
C ALA A 335 -1.87 -1.30 17.44
N ASP A 336 -0.80 -1.36 16.63
CA ASP A 336 0.51 -1.86 17.05
C ASP A 336 1.14 -0.96 18.11
N THR A 337 0.97 0.35 17.93
CA THR A 337 1.35 1.36 18.93
C THR A 337 0.57 1.12 20.22
N TYR A 338 -0.76 1.08 20.15
CA TYR A 338 -1.63 0.88 21.31
C TYR A 338 -1.27 -0.36 22.13
N VAL A 339 -1.14 -1.52 21.48
CA VAL A 339 -0.81 -2.78 22.19
C VAL A 339 0.59 -2.72 22.83
N THR A 340 1.55 -2.04 22.19
CA THR A 340 2.92 -1.88 22.70
C THR A 340 2.98 -0.91 23.89
N LEU A 341 2.08 0.08 23.94
CA LEU A 341 1.97 1.02 25.06
C LEU A 341 1.31 0.37 26.28
N LEU A 342 0.37 -0.56 26.07
CA LEU A 342 -0.29 -1.29 27.16
C LEU A 342 0.63 -2.29 27.86
N LYS A 343 1.49 -2.98 27.10
CA LYS A 343 2.32 -4.07 27.60
C LYS A 343 3.65 -4.13 26.85
N GLY A 344 4.68 -4.61 27.52
CA GLY A 344 5.97 -4.92 26.89
C GLY A 344 7.15 -4.46 27.72
N ARG A 345 8.35 -4.75 27.22
CA ARG A 345 9.61 -4.46 27.93
C ARG A 345 9.87 -2.96 28.08
N ASN A 346 9.54 -2.16 27.06
CA ASN A 346 9.71 -0.70 27.08
C ASN A 346 8.76 -0.02 28.08
N ALA A 347 7.47 -0.37 28.05
CA ALA A 347 6.49 0.11 29.04
C ALA A 347 6.82 -0.32 30.47
N TRP A 348 7.19 -1.58 30.66
CA TRP A 348 7.68 -2.07 31.96
C TRP A 348 8.89 -1.28 32.46
N TYR A 349 9.86 -0.98 31.58
CA TYR A 349 11.05 -0.20 31.94
C TYR A 349 10.68 1.21 32.42
N GLY A 350 9.79 1.90 31.70
CA GLY A 350 9.27 3.19 32.12
C GLY A 350 8.56 3.15 33.48
N GLN A 351 7.74 2.13 33.72
CA GLN A 351 7.04 1.92 35.00
C GLN A 351 8.04 1.71 36.15
N LYS A 352 9.09 0.91 35.92
CA LYS A 352 10.11 0.63 36.94
C LYS A 352 11.02 1.81 37.23
N LEU A 353 11.31 2.65 36.24
CA LEU A 353 11.99 3.92 36.46
C LEU A 353 11.14 4.88 37.29
N ALA A 354 9.85 5.02 36.96
CA ALA A 354 8.94 5.94 37.64
C ALA A 354 8.62 5.51 39.09
N THR A 355 8.64 4.21 39.39
CA THR A 355 8.47 3.68 40.75
C THR A 355 9.76 3.64 41.57
N GLY A 356 10.91 3.94 40.95
CA GLY A 356 12.22 3.89 41.59
C GLY A 356 12.79 2.48 41.79
N GLU A 357 12.14 1.45 41.23
CA GLU A 357 12.62 0.06 41.28
C GLU A 357 13.82 -0.18 40.35
N LEU A 358 13.98 0.64 39.31
CA LEU A 358 15.18 0.70 38.47
C LEU A 358 15.76 2.10 38.51
N THR A 359 17.09 2.18 38.39
CA THR A 359 17.81 3.44 38.19
C THR A 359 18.44 3.49 36.80
N LEU A 360 18.63 4.71 36.27
CA LEU A 360 19.27 4.92 34.97
C LEU A 360 20.74 4.42 34.91
N GLU A 361 21.37 4.22 36.08
CA GLU A 361 22.72 3.67 36.19
C GLU A 361 22.79 2.18 35.81
N MET A 362 21.67 1.47 35.93
CA MET A 362 21.58 0.05 35.57
C MET A 362 21.64 -0.19 34.05
N GLY A 363 21.61 0.89 33.26
CA GLY A 363 21.68 0.85 31.81
C GLY A 363 20.40 0.35 31.16
N ASP A 364 20.46 0.16 29.84
CA ASP A 364 19.34 -0.27 29.01
C ASP A 364 19.34 -1.78 28.71
N SER A 365 20.31 -2.54 29.25
CA SER A 365 20.37 -4.01 29.14
C SER A 365 20.11 -4.66 30.51
N ILE A 366 18.85 -4.96 30.79
CA ILE A 366 18.44 -5.48 32.10
C ILE A 366 18.54 -7.01 32.15
N LYS A 367 19.24 -7.54 33.16
CA LYS A 367 19.37 -8.99 33.38
C LYS A 367 17.99 -9.64 33.48
N GLY A 368 17.76 -10.69 32.69
CA GLY A 368 16.46 -11.40 32.64
C GLY A 368 15.37 -10.74 31.79
N LYS A 369 15.57 -9.51 31.30
CA LYS A 369 14.63 -8.82 30.39
C LYS A 369 15.24 -8.50 29.01
N GLY A 370 16.56 -8.33 28.94
CA GLY A 370 17.30 -7.98 27.73
C GLY A 370 17.32 -6.47 27.46
N THR A 371 17.77 -6.09 26.26
CA THR A 371 17.95 -4.69 25.85
C THR A 371 16.62 -3.97 25.62
N ILE A 372 16.50 -2.76 26.16
CA ILE A 372 15.39 -1.82 26.03
C ILE A 372 15.65 -0.93 24.81
N GLN A 373 15.28 -1.42 23.63
CA GLN A 373 15.54 -0.74 22.35
C GLN A 373 14.95 0.68 22.27
N GLY A 374 13.91 0.98 23.06
CA GLY A 374 13.33 2.32 23.14
C GLY A 374 14.35 3.40 23.57
N VAL A 375 15.34 3.06 24.41
CA VAL A 375 16.38 4.02 24.85
C VAL A 375 17.27 4.43 23.67
N SER A 376 17.76 3.46 22.89
CA SER A 376 18.53 3.75 21.67
C SER A 376 17.71 4.50 20.63
N ALA A 377 16.42 4.18 20.48
CA ALA A 377 15.52 4.87 19.55
C ALA A 377 15.26 6.32 19.98
N VAL A 378 15.13 6.61 21.28
CA VAL A 378 15.03 7.98 21.82
C VAL A 378 16.24 8.80 21.38
N ASN A 379 17.46 8.26 21.54
CA ASN A 379 18.66 8.97 21.10
C ASN A 379 18.65 9.22 19.59
N ALA A 380 18.35 8.19 18.78
CA ALA A 380 18.37 8.29 17.33
C ALA A 380 17.36 9.33 16.79
N PHE A 381 16.10 9.28 17.25
CA PHE A 381 15.10 10.26 16.82
C PHE A 381 15.43 11.67 17.32
N TYR A 382 15.90 11.80 18.57
CA TYR A 382 16.28 13.12 19.10
C TYR A 382 17.44 13.74 18.32
N GLU A 383 18.53 12.99 18.09
CA GLU A 383 19.70 13.50 17.36
C GLU A 383 19.35 13.91 15.93
N LEU A 384 18.51 13.13 15.25
CA LEU A 384 18.03 13.45 13.91
C LEU A 384 17.19 14.73 13.92
N LEU A 385 16.16 14.79 14.77
CA LEU A 385 15.22 15.90 14.82
C LEU A 385 15.82 17.17 15.43
N SER A 386 17.03 17.09 15.97
CA SER A 386 17.82 18.24 16.44
C SER A 386 18.67 18.88 15.35
N GLN A 387 18.74 18.30 14.15
CA GLN A 387 19.60 18.84 13.09
C GLN A 387 19.00 20.09 12.46
N ASP A 388 19.81 21.15 12.36
CA ASP A 388 19.42 22.43 11.77
C ASP A 388 18.94 22.28 10.31
N SER A 389 19.48 21.30 9.58
CA SER A 389 19.06 21.00 8.19
C SER A 389 17.65 20.45 8.07
N LEU A 390 17.00 20.07 9.18
CA LEU A 390 15.61 19.64 9.22
C LEU A 390 14.71 20.70 9.89
N SER A 391 15.24 21.87 10.26
CA SER A 391 14.49 22.94 10.95
C SER A 391 13.15 23.17 10.28
N VAL A 392 12.09 23.43 11.07
CA VAL A 392 10.72 23.77 10.64
C VAL A 392 10.33 25.19 11.05
N MET A 393 9.35 25.81 10.38
CA MET A 393 8.75 27.05 10.88
C MET A 393 7.82 26.74 12.04
N HIS A 394 8.06 27.35 13.20
CA HIS A 394 7.16 27.24 14.34
C HIS A 394 5.84 27.97 14.04
N PRO A 395 4.67 27.32 14.19
CA PRO A 395 3.37 27.87 13.78
C PRO A 395 3.01 29.19 14.48
N GLU A 396 3.37 29.35 15.76
CA GLU A 396 3.07 30.55 16.53
C GLU A 396 4.22 31.56 16.65
N ALA A 397 5.45 31.10 16.88
CA ALA A 397 6.60 31.96 17.08
C ALA A 397 7.17 32.56 15.79
N ASN A 398 6.71 32.09 14.62
CA ASN A 398 7.20 32.46 13.28
C ASN A 398 8.73 32.48 13.19
N LYS A 399 9.38 31.52 13.88
CA LYS A 399 10.83 31.34 13.90
C LYS A 399 11.16 29.93 13.42
N SER A 400 12.30 29.79 12.77
CA SER A 400 12.85 28.48 12.43
C SER A 400 13.33 27.77 13.71
N VAL A 401 12.85 26.55 13.93
CA VAL A 401 13.18 25.70 15.08
C VAL A 401 13.55 24.31 14.62
N ALA A 402 14.41 23.61 15.36
CA ALA A 402 14.62 22.19 15.14
C ALA A 402 13.30 21.42 15.33
N PRO A 403 12.98 20.40 14.51
CA PRO A 403 11.76 19.60 14.62
C PRO A 403 11.50 19.01 16.01
N VAL A 404 12.57 18.70 16.74
CA VAL A 404 12.46 18.16 18.11
C VAL A 404 11.79 19.13 19.09
N GLU A 405 11.77 20.43 18.79
CA GLU A 405 11.04 21.42 19.58
C GLU A 405 9.52 21.24 19.47
N MET A 406 9.03 20.61 18.40
CA MET A 406 7.63 20.24 18.19
C MET A 406 7.29 18.86 18.79
N CYS A 407 8.26 18.20 19.45
CA CYS A 407 8.11 16.86 20.02
C CYS A 407 8.44 16.86 21.54
N PRO A 408 7.61 17.50 22.39
CA PRO A 408 7.88 17.66 23.82
C PRO A 408 8.04 16.33 24.58
N ILE A 409 7.29 15.29 24.23
CA ILE A 409 7.39 13.96 24.85
C ILE A 409 8.73 13.32 24.49
N LEU A 410 9.11 13.30 23.20
CA LEU A 410 10.41 12.79 22.78
C LEU A 410 11.56 13.55 23.46
N LYS A 411 11.47 14.88 23.53
CA LYS A 411 12.45 15.76 24.19
C LYS A 411 12.55 15.48 25.69
N ALA A 412 11.43 15.29 26.37
CA ALA A 412 11.41 14.92 27.78
C ALA A 412 12.05 13.54 28.00
N LEU A 413 11.69 12.54 27.19
CA LEU A 413 12.29 11.21 27.24
C LEU A 413 13.81 11.26 27.01
N TYR A 414 14.29 12.08 26.08
CA TYR A 414 15.73 12.27 25.86
C TYR A 414 16.42 12.87 27.10
N LYS A 415 15.84 13.91 27.69
CA LYS A 415 16.39 14.54 28.89
C LYS A 415 16.38 13.62 30.11
N ILE A 416 15.38 12.75 30.23
CA ILE A 416 15.29 11.75 31.29
C ILE A 416 16.30 10.63 31.05
N LEU A 417 16.28 9.99 29.88
CA LEU A 417 16.96 8.72 29.64
C LEU A 417 18.42 8.89 29.22
N ILE A 418 18.72 9.90 28.39
CA ILE A 418 20.04 10.08 27.77
C ILE A 418 20.86 11.12 28.53
N LYS A 419 20.33 12.34 28.68
CA LYS A 419 21.04 13.42 29.40
C LYS A 419 21.00 13.27 30.91
N ARG A 420 19.99 12.58 31.44
CA ARG A 420 19.74 12.41 32.88
C ARG A 420 19.60 13.74 33.62
N GLU A 421 19.07 14.74 32.94
CA GLU A 421 18.85 16.11 33.45
C GLU A 421 17.50 16.25 34.15
N LEU A 422 16.55 15.38 33.80
CA LEU A 422 15.19 15.42 34.32
C LEU A 422 14.81 14.10 35.01
N PRO A 423 14.07 14.15 36.13
CA PRO A 423 13.51 12.96 36.76
C PRO A 423 12.33 12.38 35.95
N PRO A 424 11.99 11.08 36.11
CA PRO A 424 10.92 10.43 35.35
C PRO A 424 9.55 11.10 35.42
N ASP A 425 9.22 11.81 36.51
CA ASP A 425 7.96 12.55 36.68
C ASP A 425 7.84 13.77 35.76
N SER A 426 8.94 14.24 35.19
CA SER A 426 8.94 15.30 34.18
C SER A 426 8.15 14.94 32.91
N ILE A 427 7.88 13.66 32.67
CA ILE A 427 6.99 13.22 31.59
C ILE A 427 5.56 13.78 31.74
N LEU A 428 5.11 14.03 32.98
CA LEU A 428 3.78 14.62 33.24
C LEU A 428 3.74 16.12 32.94
N GLN A 429 4.89 16.80 32.96
CA GLN A 429 4.98 18.19 32.53
C GLN A 429 4.91 18.27 31.00
N ALA A 430 5.57 17.34 30.30
CA ALA A 430 5.53 17.28 28.83
C ALA A 430 4.12 17.13 28.26
N ILE A 431 3.23 16.39 28.94
CA ILE A 431 1.81 16.26 28.50
C ILE A 431 0.91 17.44 28.89
N ARG A 432 1.41 18.37 29.72
CA ARG A 432 0.69 19.59 30.13
C ARG A 432 1.12 20.82 29.35
N ASP A 433 2.05 20.66 28.42
CA ASP A 433 2.53 21.73 27.56
C ASP A 433 1.40 22.10 26.58
N GLU A 434 0.85 23.31 26.74
CA GLU A 434 -0.30 23.82 25.96
C GLU A 434 0.03 23.96 24.46
N THR A 435 1.31 23.91 24.07
CA THR A 435 1.75 23.97 22.67
C THR A 435 1.29 22.77 21.82
N ILE A 436 0.83 21.68 22.43
CA ILE A 436 0.47 20.43 21.72
C ILE A 436 -0.96 20.45 21.15
N GLU A 437 -1.91 21.21 21.72
CA GLU A 437 -3.32 21.21 21.26
C GLU A 437 -3.52 21.90 19.89
N HIS A 438 -2.53 22.64 19.39
CA HIS A 438 -2.66 23.43 18.16
C HIS A 438 -2.09 22.76 16.90
N HIS A 439 -1.64 21.51 16.96
CA HIS A 439 -1.05 20.78 15.81
C HIS A 439 -2.00 19.75 15.19
N SER A 440 -3.28 19.73 15.61
CA SER A 440 -4.32 18.84 15.05
C SER A 440 -5.10 19.48 13.89
N GLY A 441 -4.56 20.52 13.25
CA GLY A 441 -5.18 21.19 12.11
C GLY A 441 -4.69 20.62 10.79
N GLU A 442 -5.35 19.57 10.28
CA GLU A 442 -5.00 18.81 9.06
C GLU A 442 -4.87 19.65 7.75
N GLU A 443 -5.17 20.97 7.74
CA GLU A 443 -5.08 21.80 6.52
C GLU A 443 -4.01 22.91 6.54
N LYS A 444 -3.46 23.30 7.70
CA LYS A 444 -2.54 24.46 7.77
C LYS A 444 -1.05 24.11 7.84
N ASP A 445 -0.69 22.95 8.37
CA ASP A 445 0.71 22.55 8.54
C ASP A 445 1.35 22.04 7.24
N GLU A 446 0.54 21.50 6.31
CA GLU A 446 1.02 21.01 5.01
C GLU A 446 1.63 22.12 4.13
N VAL A 447 1.10 23.34 4.25
CA VAL A 447 1.56 24.52 3.49
C VAL A 447 2.91 25.03 4.01
N ASN A 448 3.13 24.95 5.34
CA ASN A 448 4.37 25.43 5.96
C ASN A 448 5.54 24.45 5.75
N LEU A 449 5.30 23.14 5.74
CA LEU A 449 6.30 22.12 5.43
C LEU A 449 6.74 22.12 3.95
N ARG A 450 5.80 22.36 3.01
CA ARG A 450 6.11 22.52 1.58
C ARG A 450 6.99 23.74 1.29
N SER A 451 6.70 24.87 1.94
CA SER A 451 7.44 26.13 1.79
C SER A 451 8.89 26.03 2.29
N LEU A 452 9.12 25.16 3.28
CA LEU A 452 10.42 24.98 3.89
C LEU A 452 11.35 24.01 3.14
N ARG A 453 10.76 23.00 2.50
CA ARG A 453 11.47 22.11 1.57
C ARG A 453 12.07 22.91 0.40
N LEU A 454 11.42 23.99 -0.02
CA LEU A 454 11.96 24.92 -1.03
C LEU A 454 13.21 25.67 -0.55
N LEU A 455 13.28 26.04 0.73
CA LEU A 455 14.44 26.74 1.31
C LEU A 455 15.65 25.82 1.57
N LEU A 456 15.41 24.56 1.96
CA LEU A 456 16.46 23.56 2.17
C LEU A 456 17.08 23.09 0.84
N LEU A 457 16.31 23.07 -0.25
CA LEU A 457 16.84 22.87 -1.61
C LEU A 457 17.80 24.00 -2.03
N LEU A 458 17.48 25.24 -1.68
CA LEU A 458 18.22 26.43 -2.14
C LEU A 458 19.62 26.58 -1.51
N HIS A 459 19.86 26.04 -0.30
CA HIS A 459 21.16 26.16 0.37
C HIS A 459 22.23 25.17 -0.15
N ASN A 460 21.81 23.99 -0.65
CA ASN A 460 22.72 22.99 -1.21
C ASN A 460 23.16 23.31 -2.65
N ILE A 461 22.43 24.18 -3.35
CA ILE A 461 22.71 24.59 -4.74
C ILE A 461 23.97 25.49 -4.82
N GLY A 462 24.25 26.31 -3.81
CA GLY A 462 25.33 27.30 -3.86
C GLY A 462 26.76 26.74 -3.99
N LYS A 463 27.02 25.51 -3.52
CA LYS A 463 28.38 24.91 -3.53
C LYS A 463 28.61 23.93 -4.68
N MET A 464 27.54 23.40 -5.28
CA MET A 464 27.63 22.53 -6.47
C MET A 464 27.78 23.32 -7.79
N ILE A 465 27.34 24.58 -7.81
CA ILE A 465 27.38 25.45 -9.01
C ILE A 465 28.81 25.67 -9.53
N ALA A 466 29.84 25.73 -8.68
CA ALA A 466 31.20 25.99 -9.15
C ALA A 466 31.84 24.83 -9.94
N PHE A 467 31.34 23.60 -9.77
CA PHE A 467 31.91 22.40 -10.43
C PHE A 467 31.08 21.94 -11.64
N TRP A 468 29.79 22.28 -11.68
CA TRP A 468 28.84 21.81 -12.70
C TRP A 468 28.54 22.81 -13.84
N VAL A 469 29.01 24.06 -13.74
CA VAL A 469 28.84 25.09 -14.80
C VAL A 469 29.55 24.76 -16.13
N SER A 470 30.46 23.77 -16.17
CA SER A 470 31.04 23.28 -17.43
C SER A 470 30.33 22.06 -18.04
N ALA A 471 29.39 21.41 -17.35
CA ALA A 471 28.79 20.15 -17.80
C ALA A 471 27.26 20.18 -18.01
N PHE A 472 26.56 21.24 -17.60
CA PHE A 472 25.09 21.33 -17.63
C PHE A 472 24.52 22.34 -18.65
N GLY A 473 25.20 22.53 -19.78
CA GLY A 473 24.65 23.29 -20.91
C GLY A 473 23.63 22.52 -21.77
N LEU A 474 23.30 21.27 -21.43
CA LEU A 474 22.59 20.35 -22.35
C LEU A 474 21.43 19.55 -21.75
N LEU A 475 20.97 19.83 -20.53
CA LEU A 475 19.88 19.06 -19.91
C LEU A 475 18.94 19.98 -19.10
N LEU A 476 18.17 20.81 -19.80
CA LEU A 476 17.08 21.60 -19.23
C LEU A 476 15.91 21.59 -20.21
N CYS A 477 15.05 20.56 -20.13
CA CYS A 477 13.66 20.54 -20.60
C CYS A 477 13.02 19.18 -20.26
N SER A 478 12.33 19.07 -19.11
CA SER A 478 11.04 18.37 -18.95
C SER A 478 10.72 18.14 -17.45
N SER A 479 9.83 18.95 -16.91
CA SER A 479 8.95 18.56 -15.81
C SER A 479 7.64 18.07 -16.44
N LEU A 480 7.35 16.77 -16.36
CA LEU A 480 6.06 16.20 -16.73
C LEU A 480 5.45 15.55 -15.48
N SER A 481 4.27 16.03 -15.11
CA SER A 481 3.31 15.36 -14.23
C SER A 481 2.81 14.13 -14.98
N GLY A 482 3.19 12.93 -14.53
CA GLY A 482 2.71 11.68 -15.12
C GLY A 482 1.21 11.46 -14.87
N VAL A 483 0.57 10.67 -15.75
CA VAL A 483 -0.82 10.23 -15.59
C VAL A 483 -0.85 9.08 -14.58
N GLU A 484 -1.86 9.01 -13.71
CA GLU A 484 -2.10 7.88 -12.79
C GLU A 484 -2.45 6.52 -13.48
N GLY A 485 -2.32 6.43 -14.82
CA GLY A 485 -2.67 5.27 -15.65
C GLY A 485 -3.78 5.57 -16.66
N ILE A 486 -3.97 4.68 -17.65
CA ILE A 486 -5.02 4.78 -18.69
C ILE A 486 -6.12 3.76 -18.42
N GLY A 487 -7.37 4.17 -18.62
CA GLY A 487 -8.52 3.30 -18.55
C GLY A 487 -8.85 2.64 -19.89
N VAL A 488 -9.60 1.53 -19.84
CA VAL A 488 -10.17 0.89 -21.04
C VAL A 488 -11.65 0.57 -20.81
N ASN A 489 -12.49 0.87 -21.79
CA ASN A 489 -13.91 0.59 -21.74
C ASN A 489 -14.18 -0.91 -21.90
N TYR A 490 -14.97 -1.49 -20.98
CA TYR A 490 -15.41 -2.88 -21.10
C TYR A 490 -16.82 -2.92 -21.70
N GLY A 491 -16.86 -2.87 -23.04
CA GLY A 491 -18.07 -3.12 -23.83
C GLY A 491 -18.48 -4.60 -23.77
N MET A 492 -19.78 -4.85 -23.73
CA MET A 492 -20.36 -6.19 -23.58
C MET A 492 -21.49 -6.48 -24.58
N ILE A 493 -21.57 -5.73 -25.67
CA ILE A 493 -22.53 -5.96 -26.74
C ILE A 493 -21.99 -7.08 -27.65
N ALA A 494 -21.88 -8.28 -27.09
CA ALA A 494 -21.36 -9.48 -27.74
C ALA A 494 -21.80 -10.76 -27.00
N ASP A 495 -21.85 -11.89 -27.71
CA ASP A 495 -22.24 -13.20 -27.17
C ASP A 495 -21.07 -14.20 -27.00
N ASN A 496 -19.85 -13.76 -27.28
CA ASN A 496 -18.66 -14.62 -27.32
C ASN A 496 -17.52 -14.13 -26.39
N LEU A 497 -17.79 -13.20 -25.48
CA LEU A 497 -16.78 -12.63 -24.60
C LEU A 497 -16.33 -13.60 -23.49
N PRO A 498 -15.09 -13.46 -22.99
CA PRO A 498 -14.63 -14.20 -21.81
C PRO A 498 -15.45 -13.88 -20.56
N SER A 499 -15.37 -14.74 -19.55
CA SER A 499 -15.99 -14.47 -18.25
C SER A 499 -15.37 -13.22 -17.59
N PRO A 500 -16.14 -12.46 -16.78
CA PRO A 500 -15.62 -11.25 -16.13
C PRO A 500 -14.31 -11.45 -15.37
N ASP A 501 -14.13 -12.56 -14.65
CA ASP A 501 -12.87 -12.87 -13.95
C ASP A 501 -11.64 -12.91 -14.88
N LYS A 502 -11.82 -13.48 -16.08
CA LYS A 502 -10.76 -13.53 -17.10
C LYS A 502 -10.48 -12.14 -17.66
N VAL A 503 -11.53 -11.36 -17.90
CA VAL A 503 -11.37 -9.98 -18.37
C VAL A 503 -10.67 -9.12 -17.31
N ILE A 504 -11.06 -9.18 -16.03
CA ILE A 504 -10.40 -8.43 -14.96
C ILE A 504 -8.95 -8.92 -14.72
N ALA A 505 -8.66 -10.20 -14.96
CA ALA A 505 -7.28 -10.69 -14.98
C ALA A 505 -6.49 -10.09 -16.16
N LEU A 506 -7.11 -9.97 -17.34
CA LEU A 506 -6.50 -9.36 -18.53
C LEU A 506 -6.23 -7.85 -18.32
N TYR A 507 -7.17 -7.10 -17.73
CA TYR A 507 -6.94 -5.69 -17.35
C TYR A 507 -5.67 -5.55 -16.49
N ARG A 508 -5.51 -6.40 -15.47
CA ARG A 508 -4.33 -6.38 -14.60
C ARG A 508 -3.05 -6.79 -15.32
N ALA A 509 -3.12 -7.81 -16.19
CA ALA A 509 -1.97 -8.28 -16.95
C ALA A 509 -1.47 -7.23 -17.95
N SER A 510 -2.38 -6.42 -18.49
CA SER A 510 -2.10 -5.34 -19.44
C SER A 510 -1.77 -3.99 -18.78
N ASN A 511 -1.63 -3.93 -17.44
CA ASN A 511 -1.42 -2.70 -16.67
C ASN A 511 -2.49 -1.61 -16.90
N ILE A 512 -3.73 -2.02 -17.19
CA ILE A 512 -4.86 -1.10 -17.30
C ILE A 512 -5.38 -0.81 -15.88
N THR A 513 -5.41 0.46 -15.50
CA THR A 513 -5.69 0.89 -14.12
C THR A 513 -7.16 1.18 -13.85
N ASP A 514 -7.93 1.47 -14.90
CA ASP A 514 -9.32 1.89 -14.78
C ASP A 514 -10.22 1.20 -15.83
N VAL A 515 -11.46 0.93 -15.46
CA VAL A 515 -12.48 0.34 -16.34
C VAL A 515 -13.72 1.20 -16.34
N ARG A 516 -14.29 1.42 -17.54
CA ARG A 516 -15.62 2.00 -17.70
C ARG A 516 -16.62 0.92 -18.08
N LEU A 517 -17.66 0.78 -17.27
CA LEU A 517 -18.82 -0.09 -17.49
C LEU A 517 -19.99 0.76 -17.95
N PHE A 518 -20.69 0.34 -19.00
CA PHE A 518 -21.81 1.09 -19.58
C PHE A 518 -23.15 0.82 -18.90
N HIS A 519 -23.24 -0.28 -18.15
CA HIS A 519 -24.43 -0.67 -17.41
C HIS A 519 -24.01 -1.36 -16.10
N PRO A 520 -24.89 -1.41 -15.10
CA PRO A 520 -24.53 -1.99 -13.82
C PRO A 520 -24.63 -3.52 -13.83
N ASP A 521 -23.49 -4.19 -14.03
CA ASP A 521 -23.39 -5.66 -13.98
C ASP A 521 -22.77 -6.15 -12.66
N THR A 522 -23.57 -6.81 -11.82
CA THR A 522 -23.10 -7.32 -10.52
C THR A 522 -22.11 -8.48 -10.60
N THR A 523 -22.10 -9.23 -11.71
CA THR A 523 -21.11 -10.29 -11.98
C THR A 523 -19.74 -9.66 -12.20
N VAL A 524 -19.69 -8.59 -13.00
CA VAL A 524 -18.46 -7.85 -13.30
C VAL A 524 -17.98 -7.08 -12.07
N LEU A 525 -18.89 -6.43 -11.33
CA LEU A 525 -18.58 -5.81 -10.04
C LEU A 525 -18.07 -6.83 -9.01
N GLY A 526 -18.59 -8.06 -9.06
CA GLY A 526 -18.09 -9.20 -8.29
C GLY A 526 -16.64 -9.54 -8.61
N ALA A 527 -16.31 -9.64 -9.89
CA ALA A 527 -14.95 -9.90 -10.38
C ALA A 527 -13.97 -8.75 -10.07
N LEU A 528 -14.47 -7.52 -9.98
CA LEU A 528 -13.67 -6.33 -9.66
C LEU A 528 -13.29 -6.20 -8.17
N ARG A 529 -13.89 -7.00 -7.27
CA ARG A 529 -13.61 -6.93 -5.83
C ARG A 529 -12.14 -7.19 -5.52
N GLY A 530 -11.50 -6.24 -4.83
CA GLY A 530 -10.09 -6.30 -4.45
C GLY A 530 -9.12 -6.26 -5.63
N SER A 531 -9.59 -5.94 -6.84
CA SER A 531 -8.72 -5.84 -8.03
C SER A 531 -7.82 -4.61 -8.00
N GLY A 532 -8.25 -3.53 -7.32
CA GLY A 532 -7.58 -2.23 -7.31
C GLY A 532 -7.89 -1.36 -8.54
N ILE A 533 -8.56 -1.90 -9.55
CA ILE A 533 -8.95 -1.19 -10.78
C ILE A 533 -10.04 -0.16 -10.44
N GLY A 534 -9.86 1.09 -10.90
CA GLY A 534 -10.85 2.14 -10.75
C GLY A 534 -12.06 1.90 -11.66
N VAL A 535 -13.28 2.18 -11.18
CA VAL A 535 -14.52 1.85 -11.90
C VAL A 535 -15.36 3.09 -12.17
N VAL A 536 -15.58 3.39 -13.44
CA VAL A 536 -16.67 4.27 -13.89
C VAL A 536 -17.89 3.40 -14.15
N LEU A 537 -18.91 3.51 -13.29
CA LEU A 537 -20.12 2.70 -13.38
C LEU A 537 -21.25 3.49 -14.04
N GLY A 538 -21.61 3.12 -15.27
CA GLY A 538 -22.73 3.69 -16.02
C GLY A 538 -24.09 3.17 -15.57
N THR A 539 -25.08 4.07 -15.57
CA THR A 539 -26.49 3.71 -15.57
C THR A 539 -26.93 3.29 -16.98
N LEU A 540 -28.01 2.53 -17.08
CA LEU A 540 -28.70 2.37 -18.34
C LEU A 540 -29.38 3.70 -18.73
N ASN A 541 -29.37 4.05 -20.02
CA ASN A 541 -30.08 5.24 -20.51
C ASN A 541 -31.60 5.11 -20.28
N GLU A 542 -32.16 3.90 -20.45
CA GLU A 542 -33.59 3.60 -20.20
C GLU A 542 -34.02 3.80 -18.73
N ASP A 543 -33.09 3.72 -17.78
CA ASP A 543 -33.37 3.96 -16.37
C ASP A 543 -33.41 5.46 -16.01
N LEU A 544 -32.89 6.36 -16.87
CA LEU A 544 -32.67 7.77 -16.50
C LEU A 544 -33.94 8.51 -16.13
N ALA A 545 -35.01 8.37 -16.92
CA ALA A 545 -36.28 9.03 -16.62
C ALA A 545 -36.84 8.60 -15.25
N ARG A 546 -36.60 7.33 -14.88
CA ARG A 546 -37.03 6.79 -13.59
C ARG A 546 -36.11 7.21 -12.45
N LEU A 547 -34.79 7.20 -12.66
CA LEU A 547 -33.80 7.74 -11.71
C LEU A 547 -34.05 9.23 -11.42
N ALA A 548 -34.53 9.98 -12.41
CA ALA A 548 -34.89 11.39 -12.30
C ALA A 548 -36.18 11.64 -11.49
N SER A 549 -37.20 10.79 -11.67
CA SER A 549 -38.54 11.03 -11.14
C SER A 549 -38.87 10.28 -9.84
N ASP A 550 -38.16 9.18 -9.54
CA ASP A 550 -38.41 8.32 -8.38
C ASP A 550 -37.14 8.17 -7.52
N THR A 551 -37.11 8.88 -6.39
CA THR A 551 -35.99 8.84 -5.43
C THR A 551 -35.84 7.47 -4.77
N SER A 552 -36.91 6.68 -4.66
CA SER A 552 -36.84 5.32 -4.10
C SER A 552 -36.20 4.36 -5.09
N PHE A 553 -36.41 4.58 -6.40
CA PHE A 553 -35.70 3.85 -7.44
C PHE A 553 -34.20 4.16 -7.42
N ALA A 554 -33.81 5.44 -7.32
CA ALA A 554 -32.39 5.82 -7.18
C ALA A 554 -31.73 5.20 -5.93
N ALA A 555 -32.43 5.19 -4.80
CA ALA A 555 -31.95 4.52 -3.57
C ALA A 555 -31.78 3.00 -3.79
N SER A 556 -32.74 2.35 -4.43
CA SER A 556 -32.68 0.91 -4.74
C SER A 556 -31.54 0.59 -5.72
N TRP A 557 -31.30 1.47 -6.70
CA TRP A 557 -30.19 1.35 -7.65
C TRP A 557 -28.85 1.38 -6.92
N VAL A 558 -28.64 2.36 -6.04
CA VAL A 558 -27.41 2.47 -5.21
C VAL A 558 -27.26 1.26 -4.30
N GLN A 559 -28.33 0.83 -3.64
CA GLN A 559 -28.34 -0.34 -2.76
C GLN A 559 -28.01 -1.63 -3.50
N SER A 560 -28.36 -1.74 -4.79
CA SER A 560 -28.13 -2.94 -5.58
C SER A 560 -26.73 -2.98 -6.18
N TYR A 561 -26.25 -1.85 -6.68
CA TYR A 561 -25.08 -1.83 -7.58
C TYR A 561 -23.84 -1.15 -6.99
N VAL A 562 -23.98 -0.32 -5.96
CA VAL A 562 -22.84 0.41 -5.37
C VAL A 562 -22.58 -0.04 -3.94
N GLN A 563 -23.60 0.00 -3.09
CA GLN A 563 -23.47 -0.28 -1.66
C GLN A 563 -22.88 -1.66 -1.32
N PRO A 564 -23.26 -2.77 -1.99
CA PRO A 564 -22.72 -4.11 -1.67
C PRO A 564 -21.26 -4.30 -2.10
N PHE A 565 -20.74 -3.38 -2.90
CA PHE A 565 -19.38 -3.42 -3.44
C PHE A 565 -18.50 -2.30 -2.86
N ALA A 566 -19.10 -1.36 -2.11
CA ALA A 566 -18.38 -0.31 -1.41
C ALA A 566 -17.32 -0.89 -0.47
N GLY A 567 -16.10 -0.37 -0.54
CA GLY A 567 -14.94 -0.85 0.23
C GLY A 567 -14.20 -2.03 -0.40
N ALA A 568 -14.79 -2.74 -1.37
CA ALA A 568 -14.13 -3.80 -2.13
C ALA A 568 -13.86 -3.41 -3.59
N VAL A 569 -14.68 -2.53 -4.17
CA VAL A 569 -14.52 -1.96 -5.52
C VAL A 569 -14.18 -0.48 -5.39
N ARG A 570 -13.18 -0.03 -6.16
CA ARG A 570 -12.74 1.37 -6.20
C ARG A 570 -13.58 2.14 -7.23
N PHE A 571 -14.78 2.59 -6.84
CA PHE A 571 -15.58 3.45 -7.72
C PHE A 571 -14.92 4.82 -7.91
N ARG A 572 -14.68 5.19 -9.17
CA ARG A 572 -14.19 6.51 -9.58
C ARG A 572 -15.36 7.47 -9.75
N TYR A 573 -16.34 7.08 -10.57
CA TYR A 573 -17.53 7.88 -10.88
C TYR A 573 -18.76 6.99 -11.06
N ILE A 574 -19.93 7.51 -10.70
CA ILE A 574 -21.20 7.02 -11.23
C ILE A 574 -21.57 7.88 -12.44
N ASN A 575 -21.74 7.27 -13.61
CA ASN A 575 -22.05 7.95 -14.86
C ASN A 575 -23.55 7.84 -15.16
N ALA A 576 -24.29 8.93 -14.92
CA ALA A 576 -25.74 9.02 -15.16
C ALA A 576 -26.02 9.32 -16.64
N GLY A 577 -26.05 8.26 -17.45
CA GLY A 577 -26.32 8.33 -18.88
C GLY A 577 -25.07 8.42 -19.76
N ASN A 578 -25.22 7.99 -21.01
CA ASN A 578 -24.18 8.05 -22.04
C ASN A 578 -24.76 8.63 -23.32
N GLU A 579 -24.22 9.78 -23.76
CA GLU A 579 -24.59 10.46 -25.01
C GLU A 579 -26.09 10.79 -25.16
N VAL A 580 -26.77 11.02 -24.03
CA VAL A 580 -28.22 11.29 -24.01
C VAL A 580 -28.56 12.70 -24.49
N ILE A 581 -27.61 13.63 -24.41
CA ILE A 581 -27.80 15.04 -24.75
C ILE A 581 -27.40 15.27 -26.22
N PRO A 582 -28.22 15.93 -27.06
CA PRO A 582 -29.47 16.65 -26.77
C PRO A 582 -30.77 15.85 -27.05
N GLY A 583 -30.76 14.52 -26.91
CA GLY A 583 -31.92 13.66 -27.18
C GLY A 583 -33.10 13.84 -26.20
N ASP A 584 -34.15 13.04 -26.41
CA ASP A 584 -35.45 13.20 -25.73
C ASP A 584 -35.37 13.13 -24.20
N ASP A 585 -34.48 12.30 -23.67
CA ASP A 585 -34.28 12.12 -22.22
C ASP A 585 -33.25 13.08 -21.61
N ALA A 586 -32.73 14.06 -22.37
CA ALA A 586 -31.71 15.00 -21.90
C ALA A 586 -32.14 15.75 -20.62
N SER A 587 -33.42 16.08 -20.51
CA SER A 587 -33.98 16.77 -19.34
C SER A 587 -33.93 15.92 -18.05
N SER A 588 -33.82 14.60 -18.16
CA SER A 588 -33.75 13.65 -17.04
C SER A 588 -32.34 13.53 -16.45
N VAL A 589 -31.29 13.91 -17.17
CA VAL A 589 -29.89 13.69 -16.77
C VAL A 589 -29.56 14.38 -15.44
N LEU A 590 -29.76 15.69 -15.34
CA LEU A 590 -29.40 16.43 -14.12
C LEU A 590 -30.24 16.01 -12.89
N PRO A 591 -31.58 15.82 -12.98
CA PRO A 591 -32.35 15.26 -11.88
C PRO A 591 -31.89 13.86 -11.45
N ALA A 592 -31.55 12.98 -12.40
CA ALA A 592 -31.03 11.65 -12.09
C ALA A 592 -29.69 11.72 -11.34
N MET A 593 -28.77 12.60 -11.78
CA MET A 593 -27.50 12.84 -11.08
C MET A 593 -27.74 13.25 -9.62
N LYS A 594 -28.64 14.21 -9.38
CA LYS A 594 -28.98 14.71 -8.05
C LYS A 594 -29.57 13.62 -7.16
N ASN A 595 -30.47 12.80 -7.70
CA ASN A 595 -31.10 11.71 -6.94
C ASN A 595 -30.10 10.59 -6.61
N LEU A 596 -29.22 10.23 -7.54
CA LEU A 596 -28.14 9.26 -7.31
C LEU A 596 -27.17 9.77 -6.24
N GLU A 597 -26.76 11.04 -6.31
CA GLU A 597 -25.88 11.63 -5.31
C GLU A 597 -26.53 11.68 -3.91
N ALA A 598 -27.81 12.04 -3.84
CA ALA A 598 -28.57 12.01 -2.60
C ALA A 598 -28.67 10.58 -2.03
N ALA A 599 -28.91 9.58 -2.87
CA ALA A 599 -28.96 8.18 -2.48
C ALA A 599 -27.59 7.66 -1.99
N LEU A 600 -26.49 7.99 -2.68
CA LEU A 600 -25.13 7.66 -2.25
C LEU A 600 -24.81 8.26 -0.89
N ARG A 601 -25.12 9.56 -0.70
CA ARG A 601 -24.94 10.26 0.58
C ARG A 601 -25.76 9.61 1.70
N ALA A 602 -27.02 9.25 1.44
CA ALA A 602 -27.87 8.56 2.40
C ALA A 602 -27.34 7.16 2.79
N ALA A 603 -26.63 6.49 1.85
CA ALA A 603 -25.96 5.22 2.10
C ALA A 603 -24.58 5.37 2.78
N GLY A 604 -24.13 6.59 3.10
CA GLY A 604 -22.82 6.86 3.69
C GLY A 604 -21.66 6.76 2.70
N LEU A 605 -21.93 6.90 1.40
CA LEU A 605 -20.95 6.78 0.31
C LEU A 605 -20.65 8.15 -0.29
N THR A 606 -19.40 8.35 -0.71
CA THR A 606 -18.90 9.63 -1.25
C THR A 606 -18.48 9.53 -2.72
N VAL A 607 -19.02 8.57 -3.47
CA VAL A 607 -18.68 8.38 -4.89
C VAL A 607 -19.24 9.55 -5.71
N PRO A 608 -18.41 10.27 -6.49
CA PRO A 608 -18.87 11.36 -7.34
C PRO A 608 -19.84 10.90 -8.44
N VAL A 609 -20.79 11.75 -8.80
CA VAL A 609 -21.77 11.49 -9.87
C VAL A 609 -21.56 12.47 -11.02
N THR A 610 -21.43 11.94 -12.23
CA THR A 610 -21.19 12.68 -13.46
C THR A 610 -22.09 12.18 -14.60
N THR A 611 -21.92 12.71 -15.81
CA THR A 611 -22.56 12.26 -17.05
C THR A 611 -21.55 12.31 -18.20
N ALA A 612 -21.75 11.45 -19.20
CA ALA A 612 -20.93 11.40 -20.41
C ALA A 612 -21.66 12.00 -21.62
N VAL A 613 -21.00 12.89 -22.35
CA VAL A 613 -21.51 13.53 -23.57
C VAL A 613 -20.66 13.20 -24.80
N ALA A 614 -21.28 13.10 -25.96
CA ALA A 614 -20.57 13.03 -27.25
C ALA A 614 -20.08 14.42 -27.66
N THR A 615 -19.09 14.51 -28.54
CA THR A 615 -18.67 15.81 -29.14
C THR A 615 -19.74 16.43 -30.03
N SER A 616 -20.81 15.71 -30.39
CA SER A 616 -21.96 16.23 -31.15
C SER A 616 -22.77 17.30 -30.37
N VAL A 617 -22.53 17.45 -29.07
CA VAL A 617 -23.09 18.55 -28.28
C VAL A 617 -22.51 19.92 -28.64
N LEU A 618 -21.36 19.96 -29.34
CA LEU A 618 -20.76 21.20 -29.82
C LEU A 618 -21.48 21.70 -31.08
N GLY A 619 -21.84 22.98 -31.11
CA GLY A 619 -22.31 23.67 -32.30
C GLY A 619 -21.16 24.29 -33.10
N SER A 620 -20.14 24.79 -32.41
CA SER A 620 -18.90 25.28 -33.00
C SER A 620 -17.72 24.60 -32.30
N SER A 621 -16.74 24.16 -33.07
CA SER A 621 -15.51 23.51 -32.58
C SER A 621 -14.25 23.97 -33.30
N TYR A 622 -14.37 24.83 -34.31
CA TYR A 622 -13.25 25.33 -35.10
C TYR A 622 -13.29 26.87 -35.25
N PRO A 623 -12.17 27.58 -34.97
CA PRO A 623 -10.99 27.05 -34.29
C PRO A 623 -11.32 26.70 -32.82
N PRO A 624 -10.50 25.92 -32.10
CA PRO A 624 -10.84 25.44 -30.76
C PRO A 624 -11.27 26.51 -29.75
N SER A 625 -10.79 27.76 -29.85
CA SER A 625 -11.19 28.87 -28.96
C SER A 625 -12.65 29.27 -29.12
N GLN A 626 -13.23 28.96 -30.27
CA GLN A 626 -14.62 29.21 -30.61
C GLN A 626 -15.51 28.01 -30.30
N GLY A 627 -15.00 27.03 -29.54
CA GLY A 627 -15.78 25.96 -28.96
C GLY A 627 -17.02 26.49 -28.25
N GLU A 628 -18.21 26.04 -28.66
CA GLU A 628 -19.51 26.39 -28.08
C GLU A 628 -20.47 25.21 -28.16
N PHE A 629 -21.28 25.00 -27.12
CA PHE A 629 -22.38 24.06 -27.18
C PHE A 629 -23.43 24.51 -28.19
N SER A 630 -24.04 23.56 -28.88
CA SER A 630 -25.13 23.82 -29.83
C SER A 630 -26.35 24.41 -29.12
N GLU A 631 -27.17 25.16 -29.84
CA GLU A 631 -28.43 25.70 -29.31
C GLU A 631 -29.35 24.61 -28.73
N ALA A 632 -29.29 23.40 -29.27
CA ALA A 632 -30.06 22.25 -28.78
C ALA A 632 -29.51 21.66 -27.47
N ALA A 633 -28.18 21.61 -27.31
CA ALA A 633 -27.55 21.02 -26.12
C ALA A 633 -27.43 22.01 -24.95
N LEU A 634 -27.23 23.30 -25.25
CA LEU A 634 -26.92 24.34 -24.27
C LEU A 634 -27.92 24.41 -23.10
N PRO A 635 -29.26 24.34 -23.29
CA PRO A 635 -30.22 24.42 -22.19
C PRO A 635 -30.06 23.31 -21.15
N THR A 636 -29.54 22.15 -21.55
CA THR A 636 -29.33 21.00 -20.66
C THR A 636 -27.89 20.95 -20.13
N VAL A 637 -26.89 21.20 -20.99
CA VAL A 637 -25.47 21.08 -20.59
C VAL A 637 -25.07 22.20 -19.64
N ALA A 638 -25.53 23.44 -19.83
CA ALA A 638 -25.10 24.55 -18.98
C ALA A 638 -25.48 24.36 -17.49
N PRO A 639 -26.71 23.93 -17.13
CA PRO A 639 -27.03 23.56 -15.75
C PRO A 639 -26.18 22.40 -15.20
N ILE A 640 -25.83 21.41 -16.03
CA ILE A 640 -24.97 20.28 -15.63
C ILE A 640 -23.55 20.77 -15.36
N VAL A 641 -22.98 21.61 -16.23
CA VAL A 641 -21.65 22.22 -16.05
C VAL A 641 -21.61 23.01 -14.74
N SER A 642 -22.65 23.81 -14.46
CA SER A 642 -22.75 24.56 -13.20
C SER A 642 -22.80 23.61 -11.99
N TYR A 643 -23.58 22.54 -12.08
CA TYR A 643 -23.69 21.54 -11.02
C TYR A 643 -22.35 20.82 -10.74
N LEU A 644 -21.69 20.35 -11.80
CA LEU A 644 -20.39 19.68 -11.72
C LEU A 644 -19.30 20.61 -11.18
N SER A 645 -19.28 21.87 -11.62
CA SER A 645 -18.35 22.89 -11.11
C SER A 645 -18.54 23.13 -9.61
N SER A 646 -19.79 23.12 -9.12
CA SER A 646 -20.08 23.31 -7.69
C SER A 646 -19.65 22.13 -6.81
N SER A 647 -19.57 20.93 -7.38
CA SER A 647 -19.17 19.70 -6.67
C SER A 647 -17.70 19.32 -6.89
N GLY A 648 -16.99 19.98 -7.80
CA GLY A 648 -15.62 19.62 -8.19
C GLY A 648 -15.52 18.30 -8.95
N THR A 649 -16.63 17.80 -9.52
CA THR A 649 -16.67 16.53 -10.27
C THR A 649 -16.45 16.79 -11.76
N PRO A 650 -15.61 16.03 -12.48
CA PRO A 650 -15.37 16.27 -13.91
C PRO A 650 -16.59 15.99 -14.79
N LEU A 651 -16.63 16.60 -15.98
CA LEU A 651 -17.51 16.20 -17.09
C LEU A 651 -16.83 15.11 -17.92
N LEU A 652 -17.56 14.05 -18.26
CA LEU A 652 -17.06 12.99 -19.13
C LEU A 652 -17.43 13.26 -20.58
N VAL A 653 -16.47 13.05 -21.49
CA VAL A 653 -16.65 13.37 -22.91
C VAL A 653 -16.06 12.27 -23.79
N ASN A 654 -16.85 11.83 -24.76
CA ASN A 654 -16.44 10.85 -25.76
C ASN A 654 -15.79 11.58 -26.95
N VAL A 655 -14.50 11.34 -27.18
CA VAL A 655 -13.66 12.10 -28.13
C VAL A 655 -13.10 11.17 -29.20
N TYR A 656 -13.56 11.30 -30.44
CA TYR A 656 -13.16 10.43 -31.54
C TYR A 656 -12.67 11.21 -32.78
N PRO A 657 -11.35 11.46 -32.90
CA PRO A 657 -10.75 11.98 -34.13
C PRO A 657 -11.06 11.13 -35.38
N TYR A 658 -11.23 9.82 -35.20
CA TYR A 658 -11.57 8.88 -36.28
C TYR A 658 -12.81 9.32 -37.06
N PHE A 659 -13.90 9.70 -36.40
CA PHE A 659 -15.15 10.03 -37.10
C PHE A 659 -15.03 11.32 -37.91
N ALA A 660 -14.27 12.31 -37.42
CA ALA A 660 -13.98 13.52 -38.17
C ALA A 660 -13.13 13.22 -39.42
N TYR A 661 -12.10 12.37 -39.29
CA TYR A 661 -11.31 11.91 -40.43
C TYR A 661 -12.15 11.10 -41.43
N SER A 662 -12.90 10.10 -40.96
CA SER A 662 -13.66 9.21 -41.84
C SER A 662 -14.80 9.94 -42.57
N ALA A 663 -15.32 11.03 -42.02
CA ALA A 663 -16.35 11.85 -42.67
C ALA A 663 -15.79 12.70 -43.81
N ASP A 664 -14.56 13.21 -43.68
CA ASP A 664 -13.87 13.95 -44.74
C ASP A 664 -12.35 13.67 -44.79
N PRO A 665 -11.95 12.50 -45.33
CA PRO A 665 -10.54 12.12 -45.43
C PRO A 665 -9.72 13.03 -46.35
N SER A 666 -10.40 13.87 -47.15
CA SER A 666 -9.75 14.76 -48.12
C SER A 666 -9.30 16.07 -47.48
N SER A 667 -10.04 16.55 -46.48
CA SER A 667 -9.72 17.80 -45.77
C SER A 667 -9.03 17.57 -44.43
N VAL A 668 -9.19 16.39 -43.82
CA VAL A 668 -8.55 16.05 -42.55
C VAL A 668 -7.32 15.18 -42.81
N PRO A 669 -6.09 15.69 -42.57
CA PRO A 669 -4.89 14.89 -42.71
C PRO A 669 -4.90 13.70 -41.74
N LEU A 670 -4.55 12.50 -42.23
CA LEU A 670 -4.57 11.29 -41.43
C LEU A 670 -3.58 11.36 -40.26
N ASP A 671 -2.39 11.90 -40.47
CA ASP A 671 -1.36 12.07 -39.44
C ASP A 671 -1.80 13.00 -38.30
N TYR A 672 -2.57 14.05 -38.63
CA TYR A 672 -3.22 14.94 -37.66
C TYR A 672 -4.28 14.21 -36.83
N ALA A 673 -5.08 13.35 -37.45
CA ALA A 673 -6.09 12.54 -36.76
C ALA A 673 -5.48 11.40 -35.91
N LEU A 674 -4.33 10.84 -36.35
CA LEU A 674 -3.61 9.74 -35.68
C LEU A 674 -2.69 10.18 -34.53
N LEU A 675 -2.68 11.47 -34.17
CA LEU A 675 -1.77 12.04 -33.17
C LEU A 675 -0.30 11.73 -33.50
N SER A 676 0.05 11.76 -34.79
CA SER A 676 1.40 11.42 -35.22
C SER A 676 2.41 12.44 -34.67
N PRO A 677 3.53 12.00 -34.06
CA PRO A 677 4.59 12.92 -33.62
C PRO A 677 5.20 13.76 -34.74
N SER A 678 5.06 13.33 -36.00
CA SER A 678 5.56 14.03 -37.18
C SER A 678 4.53 14.95 -37.85
N ALA A 679 3.30 15.02 -37.35
CA ALA A 679 2.24 15.83 -37.95
C ALA A 679 2.58 17.32 -37.84
N SER A 680 2.46 18.04 -38.95
CA SER A 680 2.53 19.50 -38.96
C SER A 680 1.27 20.09 -38.31
N ALA A 681 1.38 21.28 -37.73
CA ALA A 681 0.23 22.00 -37.20
C ALA A 681 -0.85 22.19 -38.28
N ALA A 682 -2.01 21.58 -38.08
CA ALA A 682 -3.15 21.71 -38.99
C ALA A 682 -4.04 22.91 -38.63
N VAL A 683 -4.01 23.34 -37.36
CA VAL A 683 -4.80 24.48 -36.86
C VAL A 683 -3.91 25.39 -36.03
N THR A 684 -3.97 26.69 -36.29
CA THR A 684 -3.37 27.73 -35.44
C THR A 684 -4.46 28.65 -34.92
N ASP A 685 -4.54 28.81 -33.60
CA ASP A 685 -5.63 29.51 -32.94
C ASP A 685 -5.13 30.30 -31.72
N GLY A 686 -5.24 31.62 -31.80
CA GLY A 686 -4.81 32.52 -30.71
C GLY A 686 -3.31 32.43 -30.37
N GLY A 687 -2.45 32.11 -31.34
CA GLY A 687 -1.01 31.92 -31.13
C GLY A 687 -0.59 30.53 -30.66
N VAL A 688 -1.55 29.60 -30.55
CA VAL A 688 -1.32 28.21 -30.18
C VAL A 688 -1.51 27.32 -31.41
N ALA A 689 -0.59 26.37 -31.63
CA ALA A 689 -0.62 25.45 -32.75
C ALA A 689 -1.07 24.06 -32.29
N TYR A 690 -2.09 23.50 -32.96
CA TYR A 690 -2.56 22.14 -32.73
C TYR A 690 -1.97 21.22 -33.80
N THR A 691 -1.11 20.31 -33.37
CA THR A 691 -0.46 19.28 -34.21
C THR A 691 -1.23 17.97 -34.25
N ASN A 692 -2.25 17.81 -33.42
CA ASN A 692 -3.16 16.67 -33.46
C ASN A 692 -4.61 17.08 -33.20
N MET A 693 -5.54 16.27 -33.69
CA MET A 693 -6.98 16.54 -33.62
C MET A 693 -7.57 16.30 -32.24
N PHE A 694 -7.02 15.35 -31.47
CA PHE A 694 -7.48 15.06 -30.11
C PHE A 694 -7.41 16.30 -29.21
N ASP A 695 -6.28 17.00 -29.22
CA ASP A 695 -6.09 18.24 -28.48
C ASP A 695 -7.04 19.35 -28.94
N ALA A 696 -7.25 19.47 -30.26
CA ALA A 696 -8.13 20.49 -30.81
C ALA A 696 -9.60 20.27 -30.39
N ILE A 697 -10.05 19.01 -30.39
CA ILE A 697 -11.40 18.67 -29.92
C ILE A 697 -11.50 18.94 -28.42
N LEU A 698 -10.53 18.50 -27.62
CA LEU A 698 -10.57 18.66 -26.16
C LEU A 698 -10.54 20.13 -25.73
N ASP A 699 -9.69 20.96 -26.36
CA ASP A 699 -9.68 22.40 -26.07
C ASP A 699 -10.92 23.13 -26.60
N ALA A 700 -11.60 22.62 -27.64
CA ALA A 700 -12.91 23.11 -28.05
C ALA A 700 -14.00 22.80 -27.02
N VAL A 701 -13.98 21.61 -26.44
CA VAL A 701 -14.90 21.24 -25.36
C VAL A 701 -14.67 22.13 -24.14
N HIS A 702 -13.41 22.32 -23.74
CA HIS A 702 -13.09 23.21 -22.63
C HIS A 702 -13.56 24.66 -22.89
N ALA A 703 -13.35 25.19 -24.09
CA ALA A 703 -13.85 26.53 -24.44
C ALA A 703 -15.37 26.62 -24.32
N ALA A 704 -16.11 25.60 -24.75
CA ALA A 704 -17.56 25.55 -24.61
C ALA A 704 -18.00 25.52 -23.13
N VAL A 705 -17.34 24.69 -22.31
CA VAL A 705 -17.57 24.60 -20.85
C VAL A 705 -17.33 25.94 -20.17
N GLU A 706 -16.22 26.61 -20.48
CA GLU A 706 -15.87 27.91 -19.90
C GLU A 706 -16.87 29.02 -20.25
N LYS A 707 -17.40 29.02 -21.48
CA LYS A 707 -18.45 29.97 -21.90
C LYS A 707 -19.78 29.76 -21.19
N THR A 708 -20.02 28.57 -20.64
CA THR A 708 -21.20 28.28 -19.79
C THR A 708 -20.96 28.52 -18.29
N GLY A 709 -19.81 29.09 -17.92
CA GLY A 709 -19.46 29.40 -16.53
C GLY A 709 -18.72 28.29 -15.80
N GLY A 710 -18.32 27.21 -16.47
CA GLY A 710 -17.54 26.10 -15.90
C GLY A 710 -16.05 26.35 -15.86
N GLN A 711 -15.60 27.54 -15.45
CA GLN A 711 -14.16 27.83 -15.43
C GLN A 711 -13.40 26.89 -14.50
N GLY A 712 -12.35 26.27 -15.02
CA GLY A 712 -11.55 25.30 -14.28
C GLY A 712 -12.22 23.93 -14.08
N LEU A 713 -13.40 23.69 -14.65
CA LEU A 713 -14.03 22.37 -14.61
C LEU A 713 -13.17 21.36 -15.38
N GLU A 714 -12.83 20.25 -14.71
CA GLU A 714 -12.10 19.15 -15.32
C GLU A 714 -12.93 18.42 -16.38
N VAL A 715 -12.24 17.95 -17.42
CA VAL A 715 -12.83 17.11 -18.45
C VAL A 715 -12.06 15.79 -18.48
N VAL A 716 -12.80 14.68 -18.42
CA VAL A 716 -12.28 13.32 -18.55
C VAL A 716 -12.68 12.79 -19.92
N VAL A 717 -11.74 12.22 -20.66
CA VAL A 717 -12.04 11.56 -21.93
C VAL A 717 -12.56 10.16 -21.63
N SER A 718 -13.88 9.98 -21.66
CA SER A 718 -14.54 8.74 -21.22
C SER A 718 -14.60 7.65 -22.29
N GLU A 719 -14.33 8.01 -23.54
CA GLU A 719 -14.13 7.12 -24.67
C GLU A 719 -13.26 7.81 -25.71
N THR A 720 -12.34 7.06 -26.29
CA THR A 720 -11.63 7.42 -27.50
C THR A 720 -11.02 6.18 -28.13
N GLY A 721 -10.86 6.12 -29.45
CA GLY A 721 -10.32 4.95 -30.10
C GLY A 721 -10.35 5.04 -31.61
N TRP A 722 -9.85 3.98 -32.25
CA TRP A 722 -9.78 3.89 -33.70
C TRP A 722 -10.05 2.45 -34.15
N PRO A 723 -10.97 2.23 -35.10
CA PRO A 723 -11.35 0.89 -35.52
C PRO A 723 -10.27 0.22 -36.37
N SER A 724 -10.07 -1.08 -36.12
CA SER A 724 -9.09 -1.92 -36.82
C SER A 724 -9.58 -2.49 -38.15
N GLY A 725 -10.86 -2.33 -38.46
CA GLY A 725 -11.51 -2.91 -39.64
C GLY A 725 -12.95 -2.41 -39.82
N GLY A 726 -13.75 -3.15 -40.60
CA GLY A 726 -15.17 -2.80 -40.82
C GLY A 726 -15.43 -1.85 -41.99
N GLY A 727 -14.44 -1.58 -42.84
CA GLY A 727 -14.60 -0.92 -44.14
C GLY A 727 -14.68 0.61 -44.13
N GLY A 728 -14.58 1.26 -42.97
CA GLY A 728 -14.51 2.72 -42.87
C GLY A 728 -13.19 3.31 -43.36
N ALA A 729 -13.21 4.58 -43.78
CA ALA A 729 -12.01 5.24 -44.29
C ALA A 729 -10.96 5.38 -43.17
N GLY A 730 -9.77 4.82 -43.40
CA GLY A 730 -8.68 4.78 -42.41
C GLY A 730 -8.80 3.71 -41.34
N ALA A 731 -9.84 2.88 -41.34
CA ALA A 731 -9.97 1.75 -40.41
C ALA A 731 -9.01 0.62 -40.82
N SER A 732 -7.95 0.41 -40.04
CA SER A 732 -6.98 -0.68 -40.22
C SER A 732 -6.28 -0.98 -38.90
N VAL A 733 -5.73 -2.19 -38.78
CA VAL A 733 -4.94 -2.61 -37.60
C VAL A 733 -3.77 -1.66 -37.36
N GLU A 734 -3.09 -1.23 -38.41
CA GLU A 734 -1.93 -0.32 -38.33
C GLU A 734 -2.32 1.06 -37.80
N ASN A 735 -3.40 1.63 -38.31
CA ASN A 735 -3.89 2.94 -37.87
C ASN A 735 -4.45 2.88 -36.45
N ALA A 736 -5.15 1.80 -36.10
CA ALA A 736 -5.66 1.59 -34.74
C ALA A 736 -4.53 1.46 -33.71
N ALA A 737 -3.50 0.68 -34.04
CA ALA A 737 -2.29 0.57 -33.23
C ALA A 737 -1.56 1.91 -33.11
N ALA A 738 -1.43 2.66 -34.20
CA ALA A 738 -0.80 3.98 -34.21
C ALA A 738 -1.55 4.96 -33.30
N TYR A 739 -2.87 5.08 -33.47
CA TYR A 739 -3.70 6.00 -32.69
C TYR A 739 -3.61 5.70 -31.20
N ASN A 740 -3.88 4.47 -30.78
CA ASN A 740 -3.95 4.11 -29.36
C ASN A 740 -2.58 4.20 -28.67
N ASN A 741 -1.49 3.81 -29.33
CA ASN A 741 -0.15 3.97 -28.75
C ASN A 741 0.30 5.44 -28.72
N ASN A 742 -0.06 6.27 -29.72
CA ASN A 742 0.26 7.70 -29.69
C ASN A 742 -0.53 8.42 -28.59
N LEU A 743 -1.81 8.08 -28.43
CA LEU A 743 -2.65 8.56 -27.34
C LEU A 743 -2.02 8.25 -25.98
N VAL A 744 -1.61 7.00 -25.74
CA VAL A 744 -1.00 6.59 -24.47
C VAL A 744 0.23 7.43 -24.10
N ARG A 745 1.08 7.74 -25.09
CA ARG A 745 2.27 8.59 -24.89
C ARG A 745 1.95 10.09 -24.78
N HIS A 746 0.75 10.50 -25.19
CA HIS A 746 0.37 11.90 -25.34
C HIS A 746 -0.34 12.44 -24.10
N VAL A 747 -1.29 11.69 -23.53
CA VAL A 747 -2.26 12.20 -22.56
C VAL A 747 -1.65 12.75 -21.26
N GLY A 748 -0.41 12.41 -20.90
CA GLY A 748 0.29 12.99 -19.76
C GLY A 748 0.83 14.40 -19.96
N ARG A 749 0.87 14.88 -21.21
CA ARG A 749 1.38 16.22 -21.54
C ARG A 749 0.30 17.30 -21.45
N GLY A 750 -0.97 16.91 -21.42
CA GLY A 750 -2.11 17.82 -21.54
C GLY A 750 -2.31 18.34 -22.95
N THR A 751 -3.13 19.38 -23.08
CA THR A 751 -3.43 20.05 -24.36
C THR A 751 -2.62 21.34 -24.53
N PRO A 752 -2.55 21.92 -25.74
CA PRO A 752 -1.87 23.17 -25.97
C PRO A 752 -2.36 24.35 -25.11
N ARG A 753 -3.66 24.42 -24.74
CA ARG A 753 -4.14 25.44 -23.79
C ARG A 753 -4.02 25.04 -22.32
N ARG A 754 -3.81 23.77 -22.03
CA ARG A 754 -3.66 23.23 -20.66
C ARG A 754 -2.42 22.36 -20.56
N PRO A 755 -1.21 22.92 -20.80
CA PRO A 755 0.02 22.15 -20.84
C PRO A 755 0.40 21.66 -19.44
N GLY A 756 0.99 20.46 -19.37
CA GLY A 756 1.48 19.85 -18.13
C GLY A 756 0.38 19.26 -17.25
N LYS A 757 -0.86 19.23 -17.72
CA LYS A 757 -1.99 18.64 -17.00
C LYS A 757 -2.41 17.33 -17.66
N ALA A 758 -2.12 16.22 -17.00
CA ALA A 758 -2.53 14.90 -17.47
C ALA A 758 -4.04 14.83 -17.70
N VAL A 759 -4.46 14.21 -18.82
CA VAL A 759 -5.86 14.01 -19.18
C VAL A 759 -6.25 12.57 -18.85
N GLU A 760 -7.12 12.37 -17.85
CA GLU A 760 -7.70 11.05 -17.58
C GLU A 760 -8.46 10.58 -18.83
N THR A 761 -8.10 9.41 -19.35
CA THR A 761 -8.53 8.93 -20.66
C THR A 761 -8.86 7.44 -20.65
N TYR A 762 -9.97 7.07 -21.30
CA TYR A 762 -10.44 5.70 -21.45
C TYR A 762 -10.47 5.30 -22.93
N ILE A 763 -9.75 4.23 -23.28
CA ILE A 763 -9.73 3.69 -24.64
C ILE A 763 -10.95 2.81 -24.89
N PHE A 764 -11.66 3.09 -25.98
CA PHE A 764 -12.75 2.28 -26.50
C PHE A 764 -12.22 1.33 -27.60
N ALA A 765 -12.22 0.00 -27.40
CA ALA A 765 -12.67 -0.75 -26.21
C ALA A 765 -11.85 -2.03 -25.98
N MET A 766 -12.13 -2.76 -24.89
CA MET A 766 -11.39 -3.97 -24.54
C MET A 766 -11.48 -5.05 -25.62
N PHE A 767 -12.67 -5.29 -26.18
CA PHE A 767 -12.92 -6.35 -27.14
C PHE A 767 -13.64 -5.87 -28.40
N ASN A 768 -13.47 -6.59 -29.50
CA ASN A 768 -14.38 -6.50 -30.64
C ASN A 768 -15.77 -7.03 -30.23
N GLU A 769 -16.81 -6.23 -30.50
CA GLU A 769 -18.17 -6.47 -30.02
C GLU A 769 -19.08 -6.92 -31.17
N ASN A 770 -19.29 -8.24 -31.33
CA ASN A 770 -19.92 -8.81 -32.53
C ASN A 770 -21.43 -8.54 -32.67
N GLN A 771 -22.12 -8.06 -31.62
CA GLN A 771 -23.55 -7.70 -31.69
C GLN A 771 -23.78 -6.20 -31.93
N LYS A 772 -22.71 -5.41 -32.06
CA LYS A 772 -22.82 -4.03 -32.56
C LYS A 772 -23.20 -3.99 -34.05
N PRO A 773 -23.69 -2.84 -34.56
CA PRO A 773 -24.00 -2.66 -35.97
C PRO A 773 -22.82 -3.09 -36.87
N GLU A 774 -23.13 -3.77 -37.99
CA GLU A 774 -22.11 -4.24 -38.93
C GLU A 774 -21.25 -3.08 -39.45
N GLY A 775 -19.94 -3.28 -39.47
CA GLY A 775 -18.96 -2.28 -39.90
C GLY A 775 -17.95 -1.94 -38.81
N VAL A 776 -17.56 -0.67 -38.74
CA VAL A 776 -16.47 -0.19 -37.86
C VAL A 776 -16.77 -0.39 -36.38
N GLU A 777 -18.04 -0.33 -35.99
CA GLU A 777 -18.52 -0.50 -34.61
C GLU A 777 -18.14 -1.86 -34.01
N GLN A 778 -18.02 -2.91 -34.82
CA GLN A 778 -17.61 -4.24 -34.37
C GLN A 778 -16.08 -4.39 -34.17
N ASN A 779 -15.29 -3.36 -34.51
CA ASN A 779 -13.84 -3.48 -34.72
C ASN A 779 -12.99 -2.51 -33.88
N PHE A 780 -13.52 -1.97 -32.78
CA PHE A 780 -12.79 -1.07 -31.85
C PHE A 780 -11.94 -1.79 -30.80
N GLY A 781 -12.00 -3.12 -30.74
CA GLY A 781 -11.34 -3.92 -29.73
C GLY A 781 -9.82 -3.85 -29.77
N LEU A 782 -9.20 -3.73 -28.60
CA LEU A 782 -7.78 -4.03 -28.39
C LEU A 782 -7.49 -5.53 -28.47
N PHE A 783 -8.45 -6.34 -28.02
CA PHE A 783 -8.39 -7.79 -28.01
C PHE A 783 -9.53 -8.41 -28.81
N GLN A 784 -9.29 -9.61 -29.34
CA GLN A 784 -10.34 -10.48 -29.81
C GLN A 784 -11.06 -11.15 -28.63
N PRO A 785 -12.28 -11.68 -28.81
CA PRO A 785 -13.01 -12.38 -27.75
C PRO A 785 -12.29 -13.61 -27.17
N ASP A 786 -11.31 -14.19 -27.90
CA ASP A 786 -10.44 -15.26 -27.40
C ASP A 786 -9.25 -14.77 -26.55
N MET A 787 -9.20 -13.46 -26.26
CA MET A 787 -8.16 -12.73 -25.53
C MET A 787 -6.82 -12.58 -26.27
N SER A 788 -6.74 -12.92 -27.56
CA SER A 788 -5.58 -12.53 -28.39
C SER A 788 -5.61 -11.03 -28.69
N GLU A 789 -4.44 -10.40 -28.78
CA GLU A 789 -4.35 -9.00 -29.18
C GLU A 789 -4.75 -8.84 -30.66
N VAL A 790 -5.57 -7.84 -30.98
CA VAL A 790 -5.74 -7.37 -32.35
C VAL A 790 -4.47 -6.64 -32.79
N TYR A 791 -3.92 -5.85 -31.88
CA TYR A 791 -2.63 -5.18 -31.95
C TYR A 791 -2.15 -4.84 -30.53
N HIS A 792 -0.84 -4.69 -30.36
CA HIS A 792 -0.26 -4.39 -29.05
C HIS A 792 -0.39 -2.90 -28.70
N VAL A 793 -0.74 -2.61 -27.43
CA VAL A 793 -0.73 -1.25 -26.85
C VAL A 793 0.12 -1.26 -25.59
N ASP A 794 1.16 -0.43 -25.56
CA ASP A 794 2.06 -0.32 -24.41
C ASP A 794 1.53 0.69 -23.38
N PHE A 795 0.68 0.22 -22.47
CA PHE A 795 0.12 1.02 -21.38
C PHE A 795 1.18 1.53 -20.38
N SER A 796 2.40 0.99 -20.36
CA SER A 796 3.46 1.48 -19.46
C SER A 796 3.98 2.86 -19.87
N ALA A 797 3.86 3.20 -21.15
CA ALA A 797 4.31 4.48 -21.70
C ALA A 797 3.46 5.70 -21.28
N ALA A 798 2.35 5.50 -20.55
CA ALA A 798 1.58 6.59 -19.92
C ALA A 798 2.28 7.19 -18.68
N SER A 799 3.24 6.45 -18.10
CA SER A 799 3.96 6.82 -16.86
C SER A 799 5.34 7.45 -17.11
N SER A 800 5.74 7.58 -18.39
CA SER A 800 7.00 8.15 -18.88
C SER A 800 6.80 9.50 -19.54
#